data_AF-A0A420SJ15-F1
#
_entry.id   AF-A0A420SJ15-F1
#
_cell.length_a   1.000
_cell.length_b   1.000
_cell.length_c   1.000
_cell.angle_alpha   90.00
_cell.angle_beta   90.00
_cell.angle_gamma   90.00
#
_symmetry.space_group_name_H-M   'P 1'
#
loop_
_entity.id
_entity.type
_entity.pdbx_description
1 polymer ?
#
loop_
_entity_poly.entity_id
_entity_poly.type
_entity_poly.pdbx_seq_one_letter_code
_entity_poly.pdbx_strand_id
1 'polypeptide(L)'
;MDKTPMLPEQMTIPWAPPPRPGFIFSGANIIDPVKGTVLENATVYLRDGIVKSINGDATEWSDDPSAVKMDLRGKFVCPGLIDCHVHLAAVPGMKNVEELKNMSLSVSLLRQPQVCKNMLERGFTTVRDCGGALTPLKLAIQDYVHPGPRLFIAGHALSQTGGHGDIREQLNEHECCGGTIQGIGRVIDGVPDCLKYTREELRQGVDFIKIMGGGGVASPTDKIEHVQFSDEEIKAIVTVASNAGTYVTSHAYTPQAIRQAVNQGVLAIEHGNLIDKETADLMAARGVFLTPTLVAYATMAKFEGFLPPDSAKKNREVLEKGLQAIKIAAEAGVTICFGSDLLGGLHFAQSHEFGLRSQVQSSLEVLRSATINAARLLRQETFLGQVAPGFAADLLILNANPLDDITVLDTPEKHVLATIKDGRVHASRWSELETDSSIEQSSTALGQVPQPRVVSGFEVSDLPVRGVKDHAPSASHASFLAAVSETIPPVCSTDEDDRSYTSSLAQEDDAFLINNIIDQLPPREVSEALVALFFTFLESNWYYFDEKRFWGLFTHLYADRASAQQLHPTDVCQVLLVLALASTFKHLAEPFEFANGERDVPGSKLFENATRLLSRVIAANSVESVTCFLLMSLYLLATDDIEHHHIYLGLALNQAVGLSMHRAGVNAEETPEAREVKGRIFWTVYTVERLTSGVMGLPTMLQVKDISVSLPQKRKDLDGDSDQAVDRLIAIIKLTMGMDEIINEGYEATFSFHHAKKSTVIDANIQAH
;
A
#
# COMPACT_ATOMS: atom_id res chain seq x y z
N MET A 1 33.28 26.53 -10.24
CA MET A 1 32.14 25.59 -10.38
C MET A 1 32.42 24.77 -11.61
N ASP A 2 32.83 23.53 -11.39
CA ASP A 2 33.23 22.61 -12.45
C ASP A 2 32.00 22.27 -13.30
N LYS A 3 32.08 22.52 -14.60
CA LYS A 3 30.96 22.33 -15.54
C LYS A 3 31.05 20.92 -16.14
N THR A 4 30.86 19.90 -15.32
CA THR A 4 30.59 18.56 -15.85
C THR A 4 29.10 18.50 -16.18
N PRO A 5 28.69 18.26 -17.43
CA PRO A 5 27.29 18.16 -17.78
C PRO A 5 26.67 16.96 -17.04
N MET A 6 25.58 17.18 -16.29
CA MET A 6 24.82 16.09 -15.67
C MET A 6 24.33 15.13 -16.75
N LEU A 7 24.54 13.84 -16.53
CA LEU A 7 24.06 12.80 -17.44
C LEU A 7 22.52 12.79 -17.46
N PRO A 8 21.85 12.46 -18.58
CA PRO A 8 20.39 12.42 -18.68
C PRO A 8 19.70 11.58 -17.60
N GLU A 9 20.31 10.46 -17.16
CA GLU A 9 19.80 9.62 -16.07
C GLU A 9 19.85 10.29 -14.69
N GLN A 10 20.84 11.15 -14.44
CA GLN A 10 20.94 11.92 -13.20
C GLN A 10 19.92 13.06 -13.14
N MET A 11 19.32 13.44 -14.28
CA MET A 11 18.17 14.36 -14.29
C MET A 11 16.87 13.66 -13.91
N THR A 12 16.74 12.35 -14.17
CA THR A 12 15.53 11.57 -13.86
C THR A 12 15.57 10.96 -12.46
N ILE A 13 16.73 10.51 -11.99
CA ILE A 13 16.93 9.92 -10.66
C ILE A 13 18.06 10.70 -9.97
N PRO A 14 17.78 11.89 -9.41
CA PRO A 14 18.82 12.81 -8.93
C PRO A 14 19.56 12.29 -7.69
N TRP A 15 18.99 11.30 -6.99
CA TRP A 15 19.62 10.61 -5.87
C TRP A 15 20.38 9.34 -6.29
N ALA A 16 20.39 8.96 -7.58
CA ALA A 16 21.17 7.83 -8.04
C ALA A 16 22.66 8.09 -7.80
N PRO A 17 23.38 7.16 -7.16
CA PRO A 17 24.79 7.36 -6.88
C PRO A 17 25.59 7.42 -8.20
N PRO A 18 26.67 8.22 -8.27
CA PRO A 18 27.45 8.38 -9.49
C PRO A 18 28.04 7.03 -9.96
N PRO A 19 28.32 6.86 -11.27
CA PRO A 19 28.99 5.68 -11.78
C PRO A 19 30.30 5.44 -11.03
N ARG A 20 30.56 4.18 -10.65
CA ARG A 20 31.75 3.84 -9.88
C ARG A 20 32.88 3.29 -10.73
N PRO A 21 34.14 3.51 -10.28
CA PRO A 21 35.25 2.77 -10.80
C PRO A 21 35.08 1.27 -10.56
N GLY A 22 35.67 0.44 -11.42
CA GLY A 22 35.70 -1.00 -11.21
C GLY A 22 36.51 -1.39 -9.97
N PHE A 23 36.38 -2.64 -9.53
CA PHE A 23 37.23 -3.23 -8.48
C PHE A 23 38.08 -4.35 -9.07
N ILE A 24 39.36 -4.39 -8.70
CA ILE A 24 40.26 -5.50 -9.03
C ILE A 24 40.69 -6.15 -7.71
N PHE A 25 40.14 -7.31 -7.42
CA PHE A 25 40.45 -8.10 -6.23
C PHE A 25 41.50 -9.15 -6.57
N SER A 26 42.75 -8.96 -6.13
CA SER A 26 43.84 -9.92 -6.35
C SER A 26 44.03 -10.85 -5.16
N GLY A 27 44.42 -12.11 -5.41
CA GLY A 27 44.73 -13.08 -4.35
C GLY A 27 43.50 -13.59 -3.59
N ALA A 28 42.32 -13.48 -4.17
CA ALA A 28 41.06 -13.91 -3.57
C ALA A 28 40.88 -15.43 -3.64
N ASN A 29 40.31 -16.04 -2.60
CA ASN A 29 39.86 -17.44 -2.63
C ASN A 29 38.37 -17.49 -3.00
N ILE A 30 38.04 -17.77 -4.25
CA ILE A 30 36.65 -17.71 -4.74
C ILE A 30 35.91 -19.00 -4.39
N ILE A 31 34.76 -18.86 -3.74
CA ILE A 31 33.87 -19.97 -3.43
C ILE A 31 33.02 -20.28 -4.66
N ASP A 32 33.17 -21.49 -5.22
CA ASP A 32 32.35 -22.00 -6.32
C ASP A 32 31.28 -22.96 -5.75
N PRO A 33 30.01 -22.50 -5.57
CA PRO A 33 28.94 -23.35 -5.07
C PRO A 33 28.47 -24.42 -6.09
N VAL A 34 28.77 -24.25 -7.39
CA VAL A 34 28.42 -25.24 -8.41
C VAL A 34 29.31 -26.46 -8.25
N LYS A 35 30.63 -26.27 -8.19
CA LYS A 35 31.59 -27.36 -8.04
C LYS A 35 31.79 -27.80 -6.59
N GLY A 36 31.48 -26.94 -5.62
CA GLY A 36 31.76 -27.16 -4.21
C GLY A 36 33.25 -27.10 -3.90
N THR A 37 33.96 -26.19 -4.56
CA THR A 37 35.42 -26.04 -4.46
C THR A 37 35.80 -24.58 -4.23
N VAL A 38 37.02 -24.36 -3.75
CA VAL A 38 37.63 -23.04 -3.68
C VAL A 38 38.60 -22.86 -4.83
N LEU A 39 38.45 -21.79 -5.62
CA LEU A 39 39.46 -21.36 -6.58
C LEU A 39 40.42 -20.39 -5.87
N GLU A 40 41.60 -20.90 -5.53
CA GLU A 40 42.59 -20.17 -4.74
C GLU A 40 43.36 -19.12 -5.55
N ASN A 41 43.77 -18.05 -4.85
CA ASN A 41 44.67 -17.01 -5.37
C ASN A 41 44.23 -16.39 -6.70
N ALA A 42 42.92 -16.23 -6.90
CA ALA A 42 42.36 -15.68 -8.12
C ALA A 42 42.37 -14.15 -8.14
N THR A 43 42.33 -13.59 -9.34
CA THR A 43 42.06 -12.16 -9.57
C THR A 43 40.66 -11.99 -10.13
N VAL A 44 39.83 -11.17 -9.49
CA VAL A 44 38.46 -10.86 -9.91
C VAL A 44 38.38 -9.40 -10.33
N TYR A 45 37.86 -9.13 -11.53
CA TYR A 45 37.56 -7.78 -11.99
C TYR A 45 36.05 -7.54 -12.01
N LEU A 46 35.61 -6.52 -11.28
CA LEU A 46 34.22 -6.07 -11.21
C LEU A 46 34.09 -4.73 -11.93
N ARG A 47 33.09 -4.59 -12.79
CA ARG A 47 32.82 -3.33 -13.50
C ARG A 47 31.35 -3.26 -13.87
N ASP A 48 30.76 -2.07 -13.79
CA ASP A 48 29.37 -1.79 -14.19
C ASP A 48 28.35 -2.77 -13.57
N GLY A 49 28.56 -3.10 -12.29
CA GLY A 49 27.68 -3.98 -11.52
C GLY A 49 27.77 -5.47 -11.84
N ILE A 50 28.73 -5.90 -12.65
CA ILE A 50 28.93 -7.32 -13.01
C ILE A 50 30.35 -7.79 -12.70
N VAL A 51 30.51 -9.09 -12.51
CA VAL A 51 31.80 -9.78 -12.57
C VAL A 51 32.24 -9.81 -14.03
N LYS A 52 33.25 -9.02 -14.38
CA LYS A 52 33.70 -8.87 -15.76
C LYS A 52 34.60 -10.04 -16.18
N SER A 53 35.56 -10.40 -15.34
CA SER A 53 36.44 -11.55 -15.56
C SER A 53 37.03 -12.10 -14.26
N ILE A 54 37.48 -13.35 -14.34
CA ILE A 54 38.21 -14.06 -13.27
C ILE A 54 39.46 -14.65 -13.91
N ASN A 55 40.63 -14.31 -13.36
CA ASN A 55 41.94 -14.65 -13.93
C ASN A 55 42.06 -14.25 -15.42
N GLY A 56 41.43 -13.14 -15.80
CA GLY A 56 41.53 -12.58 -17.15
C GLY A 56 42.95 -12.14 -17.49
N ASP A 57 43.20 -11.85 -18.76
CA ASP A 57 44.50 -11.31 -19.18
C ASP A 57 44.77 -9.97 -18.49
N ALA A 58 46.03 -9.71 -18.14
CA ALA A 58 46.41 -8.49 -17.43
C ALA A 58 46.04 -7.20 -18.19
N THR A 59 45.78 -7.31 -19.49
CA THR A 59 45.31 -6.25 -20.36
C THR A 59 43.84 -5.86 -20.13
N GLU A 60 42.98 -6.78 -19.69
CA GLU A 60 41.55 -6.50 -19.48
C GLU A 60 41.28 -5.49 -18.37
N TRP A 61 42.17 -5.44 -17.37
CA TRP A 61 42.07 -4.53 -16.23
C TRP A 61 43.12 -3.40 -16.25
N SER A 62 44.12 -3.44 -17.14
CA SER A 62 45.07 -2.33 -17.29
C SER A 62 44.44 -1.11 -17.98
N ASP A 63 43.36 -1.33 -18.72
CA ASP A 63 42.65 -0.29 -19.49
C ASP A 63 41.63 0.50 -18.65
N ASP A 64 41.43 0.12 -17.38
CA ASP A 64 40.62 0.86 -16.41
C ASP A 64 41.52 1.50 -15.34
N PRO A 65 42.13 2.66 -15.60
CA PRO A 65 42.98 3.35 -14.63
C PRO A 65 42.21 3.85 -13.41
N SER A 66 40.88 3.87 -13.47
CA SER A 66 40.03 4.25 -12.34
C SER A 66 39.82 3.10 -11.35
N ALA A 67 40.03 1.84 -11.78
CA ALA A 67 39.71 0.68 -10.97
C ALA A 67 40.47 0.63 -9.64
N VAL A 68 39.74 0.40 -8.56
CA VAL A 68 40.29 0.26 -7.20
C VAL A 68 40.88 -1.14 -7.05
N LYS A 69 42.18 -1.20 -6.81
CA LYS A 69 42.93 -2.46 -6.63
C LYS A 69 42.98 -2.82 -5.15
N MET A 70 42.59 -4.05 -4.84
CA MET A 70 42.55 -4.57 -3.47
C MET A 70 43.21 -5.96 -3.40
N ASP A 71 43.98 -6.18 -2.34
CA ASP A 71 44.60 -7.47 -2.05
C ASP A 71 43.74 -8.26 -1.06
N LEU A 72 43.18 -9.37 -1.52
CA LEU A 72 42.27 -10.23 -0.76
C LEU A 72 42.98 -11.53 -0.29
N ARG A 73 44.32 -11.56 -0.23
CA ARG A 73 45.05 -12.73 0.28
C ARG A 73 44.51 -13.19 1.63
N GLY A 74 44.20 -14.48 1.71
CA GLY A 74 43.63 -15.12 2.89
C GLY A 74 42.16 -14.77 3.17
N LYS A 75 41.45 -14.12 2.24
CA LYS A 75 40.01 -13.88 2.28
C LYS A 75 39.28 -14.73 1.26
N PHE A 76 38.01 -15.00 1.53
CA PHE A 76 37.15 -15.76 0.65
C PHE A 76 36.12 -14.84 -0.01
N VAL A 77 35.86 -15.05 -1.30
CA VAL A 77 34.84 -14.32 -2.06
C VAL A 77 33.71 -15.28 -2.37
N CYS A 78 32.55 -15.04 -1.75
CA CYS A 78 31.35 -15.86 -1.90
C CYS A 78 30.30 -15.08 -2.73
N PRO A 79 29.44 -15.76 -3.51
CA PRO A 79 28.28 -15.08 -4.09
C PRO A 79 27.41 -14.47 -2.98
N GLY A 80 26.77 -13.35 -3.28
CA GLY A 80 25.77 -12.74 -2.41
C GLY A 80 24.65 -13.73 -2.10
N LEU A 81 24.16 -13.69 -0.85
CA LEU A 81 23.16 -14.65 -0.38
C LEU A 81 21.76 -14.27 -0.87
N ILE A 82 20.93 -15.29 -1.06
CA ILE A 82 19.55 -15.17 -1.50
C ILE A 82 18.63 -15.84 -0.47
N ASP A 83 17.69 -15.07 0.08
CA ASP A 83 16.63 -15.59 0.96
C ASP A 83 15.33 -15.70 0.17
N CYS A 84 14.83 -16.92 -0.02
CA CYS A 84 13.63 -17.18 -0.81
C CYS A 84 12.33 -17.03 -0.01
N HIS A 85 12.35 -16.71 1.28
CA HIS A 85 11.11 -16.50 2.02
C HIS A 85 11.29 -15.46 3.12
N VAL A 86 10.87 -14.23 2.83
CA VAL A 86 10.82 -13.14 3.80
C VAL A 86 9.44 -12.46 3.80
N HIS A 87 9.16 -11.72 4.87
CA HIS A 87 8.06 -10.77 4.95
C HIS A 87 8.59 -9.40 5.38
N LEU A 88 8.88 -8.54 4.41
CA LEU A 88 9.41 -7.20 4.65
C LEU A 88 8.38 -6.32 5.36
N ALA A 89 7.08 -6.53 5.10
CA ALA A 89 6.00 -5.80 5.75
C ALA A 89 5.81 -6.15 7.24
N ALA A 90 6.33 -7.29 7.70
CA ALA A 90 6.33 -7.69 9.11
C ALA A 90 7.49 -7.00 9.86
N VAL A 91 7.42 -5.68 9.98
CA VAL A 91 8.51 -4.83 10.47
C VAL A 91 8.66 -4.85 12.00
N PRO A 92 9.88 -4.60 12.54
CA PRO A 92 10.10 -4.43 13.97
C PRO A 92 9.28 -3.29 14.62
N GLY A 93 9.20 -3.34 15.95
CA GLY A 93 8.55 -2.31 16.78
C GLY A 93 7.15 -2.69 17.27
N MET A 94 6.77 -3.96 17.14
CA MET A 94 5.61 -4.58 17.78
C MET A 94 6.08 -5.72 18.69
N LYS A 95 5.35 -5.98 19.77
CA LYS A 95 5.74 -6.94 20.81
C LYS A 95 5.45 -8.38 20.43
N ASN A 96 4.37 -8.61 19.69
CA ASN A 96 3.85 -9.94 19.39
C ASN A 96 3.14 -9.95 18.02
N VAL A 97 2.70 -11.14 17.59
CA VAL A 97 2.03 -11.32 16.30
C VAL A 97 0.67 -10.61 16.22
N GLU A 98 -0.03 -10.43 17.33
CA GLU A 98 -1.32 -9.73 17.36
C GLU A 98 -1.16 -8.23 17.05
N GLU A 99 -0.20 -7.56 17.69
CA GLU A 99 0.15 -6.17 17.38
C GLU A 99 0.66 -6.02 15.93
N LEU A 100 1.39 -7.00 15.40
CA LEU A 100 1.84 -6.99 13.99
C LEU A 100 0.66 -7.04 13.01
N LYS A 101 -0.37 -7.84 13.29
CA LYS A 101 -1.56 -7.98 12.44
C LYS A 101 -2.39 -6.70 12.37
N ASN A 102 -2.43 -5.95 13.47
CA ASN A 102 -3.18 -4.70 13.60
C ASN A 102 -2.34 -3.47 13.21
N MET A 103 -1.14 -3.66 12.67
CA MET A 103 -0.29 -2.56 12.24
C MET A 103 -0.87 -1.86 11.01
N SER A 104 -0.90 -0.52 11.04
CA SER A 104 -1.27 0.25 9.86
C SER A 104 -0.25 0.11 8.73
N LEU A 105 -0.75 0.11 7.49
CA LEU A 105 0.08 0.00 6.29
C LEU A 105 1.17 1.09 6.26
N SER A 106 0.82 2.34 6.59
CA SER A 106 1.76 3.47 6.57
C SER A 106 2.94 3.27 7.53
N VAL A 107 2.70 2.72 8.73
CA VAL A 107 3.78 2.40 9.67
C VAL A 107 4.68 1.29 9.12
N SER A 108 4.09 0.26 8.50
CA SER A 108 4.84 -0.81 7.85
C SER A 108 5.73 -0.25 6.73
N LEU A 109 5.15 0.51 5.79
CA LEU A 109 5.85 1.07 4.62
C LEU A 109 7.06 1.93 5.03
N LEU A 110 6.91 2.79 6.05
CA LEU A 110 8.00 3.65 6.50
C LEU A 110 9.13 2.90 7.24
N ARG A 111 8.88 1.68 7.73
CA ARG A 111 9.87 0.87 8.46
C ARG A 111 10.51 -0.23 7.61
N GLN A 112 9.87 -0.65 6.52
CA GLN A 112 10.39 -1.64 5.56
C GLN A 112 11.83 -1.36 5.08
N PRO A 113 12.22 -0.10 4.75
CA PRO A 113 13.59 0.21 4.34
C PRO A 113 14.66 -0.20 5.37
N GLN A 114 14.35 -0.09 6.67
CA GLN A 114 15.29 -0.49 7.72
C GLN A 114 15.48 -2.02 7.76
N VAL A 115 14.41 -2.79 7.53
CA VAL A 115 14.49 -4.26 7.43
C VAL A 115 15.38 -4.64 6.25
N CYS A 116 15.16 -4.02 5.09
CA CYS A 116 15.93 -4.24 3.87
C CYS A 116 17.43 -3.96 4.07
N LYS A 117 17.76 -2.82 4.68
CA LYS A 117 19.15 -2.47 5.01
C LYS A 117 19.80 -3.52 5.91
N ASN A 118 19.12 -3.96 6.96
CA ASN A 118 19.65 -4.94 7.91
C ASN A 118 19.90 -6.32 7.24
N MET A 119 19.08 -6.72 6.27
CA MET A 119 19.31 -7.96 5.51
C MET A 119 20.60 -7.87 4.68
N LEU A 120 20.85 -6.72 4.05
CA LEU A 120 22.06 -6.48 3.26
C LEU A 120 23.32 -6.49 4.13
N GLU A 121 23.25 -5.94 5.34
CA GLU A 121 24.34 -5.99 6.33
C GLU A 121 24.68 -7.42 6.77
N ARG A 122 23.74 -8.36 6.67
CA ARG A 122 23.97 -9.80 6.92
C ARG A 122 24.45 -10.57 5.69
N GLY A 123 24.55 -9.90 4.53
CA GLY A 123 25.04 -10.49 3.28
C GLY A 123 23.95 -10.98 2.32
N PHE A 124 22.67 -10.75 2.63
CA PHE A 124 21.57 -11.05 1.71
C PHE A 124 21.44 -9.93 0.69
N THR A 125 21.89 -10.20 -0.53
CA THR A 125 21.92 -9.23 -1.65
C THR A 125 20.66 -9.31 -2.50
N THR A 126 19.92 -10.42 -2.41
CA THR A 126 18.63 -10.63 -3.07
C THR A 126 17.68 -11.32 -2.09
N VAL A 127 16.39 -10.95 -2.08
CA VAL A 127 15.37 -11.63 -1.28
C VAL A 127 14.07 -11.78 -2.06
N ARG A 128 13.32 -12.85 -1.76
CA ARG A 128 11.98 -13.09 -2.27
C ARG A 128 10.96 -12.87 -1.17
N ASP A 129 10.20 -11.79 -1.28
CA ASP A 129 9.12 -11.46 -0.35
C ASP A 129 7.87 -12.26 -0.71
N CYS A 130 7.41 -13.05 0.25
CA CYS A 130 6.31 -14.00 0.12
C CYS A 130 4.96 -13.42 0.56
N GLY A 131 4.84 -12.10 0.63
CA GLY A 131 3.61 -11.38 0.96
C GLY A 131 3.87 -10.12 1.79
N GLY A 132 3.35 -8.99 1.34
CA GLY A 132 3.37 -7.71 2.03
C GLY A 132 4.23 -6.63 1.35
N ALA A 133 5.38 -6.97 0.76
CA ALA A 133 6.17 -5.96 0.05
C ALA A 133 5.49 -5.58 -1.28
N LEU A 134 5.29 -4.28 -1.48
CA LEU A 134 4.66 -3.74 -2.68
C LEU A 134 5.69 -3.17 -3.66
N THR A 135 5.29 -3.04 -4.93
CA THR A 135 6.12 -2.50 -6.02
C THR A 135 6.81 -1.16 -5.70
N PRO A 136 6.19 -0.20 -4.97
CA PRO A 136 6.88 1.03 -4.57
C PRO A 136 8.18 0.80 -3.79
N LEU A 137 8.25 -0.18 -2.87
CA LEU A 137 9.49 -0.50 -2.16
C LEU A 137 10.56 -1.05 -3.12
N LYS A 138 10.15 -1.94 -4.03
CA LYS A 138 11.05 -2.51 -5.04
C LYS A 138 11.65 -1.42 -5.93
N LEU A 139 10.82 -0.49 -6.43
CA LEU A 139 11.28 0.65 -7.21
C LEU A 139 12.21 1.55 -6.39
N ALA A 140 11.86 1.87 -5.14
CA ALA A 140 12.71 2.68 -4.27
C ALA A 140 14.11 2.08 -4.06
N ILE A 141 14.23 0.75 -3.94
CA ILE A 141 15.53 0.10 -3.83
C ILE A 141 16.26 0.04 -5.17
N GLN A 142 15.55 -0.20 -6.28
CA GLN A 142 16.13 -0.21 -7.63
C GLN A 142 16.66 1.16 -8.04
N ASP A 143 15.97 2.22 -7.64
CA ASP A 143 16.32 3.62 -7.90
C ASP A 143 17.28 4.17 -6.83
N TYR A 144 17.80 3.33 -5.93
CA TYR A 144 18.75 3.70 -4.88
C TYR A 144 18.25 4.72 -3.84
N VAL A 145 16.92 4.93 -3.71
CA VAL A 145 16.33 5.76 -2.64
C VAL A 145 16.67 5.18 -1.27
N HIS A 146 16.61 3.86 -1.15
CA HIS A 146 16.93 3.12 0.07
C HIS A 146 17.91 1.98 -0.22
N PRO A 147 18.92 1.76 0.64
CA PRO A 147 19.76 0.58 0.54
C PRO A 147 18.95 -0.66 0.89
N GLY A 148 19.09 -1.71 0.08
CA GLY A 148 18.41 -2.97 0.32
C GLY A 148 18.79 -4.06 -0.69
N PRO A 149 18.42 -5.32 -0.43
CA PRO A 149 18.57 -6.40 -1.39
C PRO A 149 17.74 -6.15 -2.65
N ARG A 150 18.12 -6.76 -3.77
CA ARG A 150 17.24 -6.89 -4.93
C ARG A 150 15.98 -7.66 -4.50
N LEU A 151 14.81 -7.13 -4.84
CA LEU A 151 13.53 -7.71 -4.42
C LEU A 151 12.85 -8.48 -5.55
N PHE A 152 12.40 -9.69 -5.21
CA PHE A 152 11.37 -10.43 -5.93
C PHE A 152 10.11 -10.48 -5.05
N ILE A 153 9.01 -9.89 -5.47
CA ILE A 153 7.84 -9.69 -4.59
C ILE A 153 6.62 -10.46 -5.09
N ALA A 154 5.79 -10.92 -4.16
CA ALA A 154 4.47 -11.50 -4.45
C ALA A 154 3.32 -10.47 -4.40
N GLY A 155 3.58 -9.24 -3.93
CA GLY A 155 2.51 -8.33 -3.53
C GLY A 155 1.81 -8.91 -2.32
N HIS A 156 0.54 -9.29 -2.46
CA HIS A 156 -0.22 -9.95 -1.40
C HIS A 156 -0.29 -11.46 -1.58
N ALA A 157 -0.17 -12.21 -0.49
CA ALA A 157 -0.41 -13.65 -0.51
C ALA A 157 -1.92 -13.94 -0.63
N LEU A 158 -2.33 -14.66 -1.67
CA LEU A 158 -3.73 -15.00 -1.90
C LEU A 158 -4.18 -16.08 -0.92
N SER A 159 -5.28 -15.85 -0.22
CA SER A 159 -5.85 -16.75 0.79
C SER A 159 -7.35 -16.91 0.57
N GLN A 160 -7.92 -18.07 0.87
CA GLN A 160 -9.37 -18.22 0.96
C GLN A 160 -9.92 -17.57 2.24
N THR A 161 -11.24 -17.38 2.31
CA THR A 161 -11.93 -17.01 3.56
C THR A 161 -11.68 -18.05 4.64
N GLY A 162 -11.34 -17.58 5.85
CA GLY A 162 -10.91 -18.41 6.98
C GLY A 162 -9.56 -19.10 6.79
N GLY A 163 -8.81 -18.72 5.75
CA GLY A 163 -7.50 -19.28 5.42
C GLY A 163 -6.35 -18.62 6.16
N HIS A 164 -5.11 -19.03 5.85
CA HIS A 164 -3.93 -18.59 6.61
C HIS A 164 -3.63 -17.09 6.48
N GLY A 165 -3.99 -16.49 5.33
CA GLY A 165 -3.86 -15.05 5.09
C GLY A 165 -5.06 -14.22 5.54
N ASP A 166 -6.11 -14.87 6.08
CA ASP A 166 -7.27 -14.20 6.64
C ASP A 166 -7.03 -13.94 8.13
N ILE A 167 -6.80 -12.67 8.49
CA ILE A 167 -6.47 -12.28 9.86
C ILE A 167 -7.70 -11.86 10.68
N ARG A 168 -8.91 -11.94 10.10
CA ARG A 168 -10.16 -11.62 10.80
C ARG A 168 -10.40 -12.55 11.98
N GLU A 169 -10.95 -12.00 13.06
CA GLU A 169 -11.39 -12.77 14.22
C GLU A 169 -12.68 -13.53 13.93
N GLN A 170 -12.93 -14.59 14.71
CA GLN A 170 -14.08 -15.50 14.51
C GLN A 170 -15.44 -14.79 14.58
N LEU A 171 -15.56 -13.69 15.33
CA LEU A 171 -16.81 -12.93 15.50
C LEU A 171 -16.88 -11.69 14.60
N ASN A 172 -15.95 -11.54 13.67
CA ASN A 172 -15.98 -10.42 12.73
C ASN A 172 -16.98 -10.74 11.60
N GLU A 173 -18.16 -10.13 11.66
CA GLU A 173 -19.25 -10.30 10.67
C GLU A 173 -19.12 -9.37 9.46
N HIS A 174 -18.06 -8.56 9.37
CA HIS A 174 -17.89 -7.63 8.25
C HIS A 174 -17.43 -8.35 6.99
N GLU A 175 -18.34 -8.46 6.03
CA GLU A 175 -18.02 -8.76 4.64
C GLU A 175 -17.45 -7.50 3.97
N CYS A 176 -16.20 -7.58 3.51
CA CYS A 176 -15.62 -6.55 2.66
C CYS A 176 -15.82 -6.99 1.20
N CYS A 177 -16.29 -6.06 0.36
CA CYS A 177 -16.69 -6.29 -1.02
C CYS A 177 -15.48 -6.65 -1.93
N GLY A 178 -15.15 -7.95 -2.00
CA GLY A 178 -14.28 -8.55 -3.00
C GLY A 178 -12.77 -8.27 -2.84
N GLY A 179 -12.00 -9.31 -2.49
CA GLY A 179 -10.53 -9.24 -2.52
C GLY A 179 -9.92 -8.41 -1.38
N THR A 180 -10.41 -8.60 -0.16
CA THR A 180 -10.00 -7.85 1.04
C THR A 180 -8.51 -8.00 1.31
N ILE A 181 -7.79 -6.89 1.33
CA ILE A 181 -6.37 -6.87 1.71
C ILE A 181 -6.27 -6.61 3.21
N GLN A 182 -5.56 -7.48 3.91
CA GLN A 182 -5.24 -7.31 5.32
C GLN A 182 -3.82 -7.79 5.60
N GLY A 183 -2.99 -6.92 6.18
CA GLY A 183 -1.59 -7.22 6.44
C GLY A 183 -0.86 -7.69 5.18
N ILE A 184 -0.36 -8.92 5.20
CA ILE A 184 0.41 -9.53 4.10
C ILE A 184 -0.46 -10.25 3.05
N GLY A 185 -1.76 -10.42 3.31
CA GLY A 185 -2.65 -11.31 2.59
C GLY A 185 -3.80 -10.60 1.87
N ARG A 186 -4.36 -11.30 0.88
CA ARG A 186 -5.59 -10.92 0.19
C ARG A 186 -6.57 -12.08 0.18
N VAL A 187 -7.77 -11.86 0.72
CA VAL A 187 -8.81 -12.88 0.81
C VAL A 187 -9.63 -12.93 -0.48
N ILE A 188 -9.65 -14.09 -1.14
CA ILE A 188 -10.35 -14.34 -2.41
C ILE A 188 -10.97 -15.75 -2.42
N ASP A 189 -12.16 -15.89 -2.99
CA ASP A 189 -12.88 -17.17 -3.02
C ASP A 189 -13.54 -17.39 -4.39
N GLY A 190 -13.48 -18.62 -4.87
CA GLY A 190 -14.01 -19.02 -6.17
C GLY A 190 -13.07 -18.73 -7.34
N VAL A 191 -13.23 -19.55 -8.38
CA VAL A 191 -12.46 -19.44 -9.62
C VAL A 191 -12.48 -18.03 -10.25
N PRO A 192 -13.64 -17.32 -10.35
CA PRO A 192 -13.67 -15.97 -10.92
C PRO A 192 -12.75 -14.97 -10.20
N ASP A 193 -12.75 -14.98 -8.86
CA ASP A 193 -11.92 -14.08 -8.06
C ASP A 193 -10.45 -14.50 -8.10
N CYS A 194 -10.17 -15.80 -8.06
CA CYS A 194 -8.85 -16.34 -8.31
C CYS A 194 -8.26 -15.84 -9.65
N LEU A 195 -9.05 -15.85 -10.73
CA LEU A 195 -8.62 -15.30 -12.02
C LEU A 195 -8.43 -13.79 -11.96
N LYS A 196 -9.38 -13.05 -11.38
CA LYS A 196 -9.39 -11.58 -11.32
C LYS A 196 -8.22 -11.06 -10.50
N TYR A 197 -8.10 -11.49 -9.25
CA TYR A 197 -7.12 -10.92 -8.32
C TYR A 197 -5.70 -11.40 -8.59
N THR A 198 -5.50 -12.59 -9.18
CA THR A 198 -4.18 -12.96 -9.72
C THR A 198 -3.76 -11.99 -10.82
N ARG A 199 -4.68 -11.57 -11.72
CA ARG A 199 -4.39 -10.54 -12.72
C ARG A 199 -4.13 -9.18 -12.09
N GLU A 200 -4.82 -8.84 -11.00
CA GLU A 200 -4.56 -7.59 -10.28
C GLU A 200 -3.17 -7.54 -9.66
N GLU A 201 -2.73 -8.60 -8.95
CA GLU A 201 -1.36 -8.64 -8.42
C GLU A 201 -0.33 -8.53 -9.56
N LEU A 202 -0.52 -9.25 -10.67
CA LEU A 202 0.35 -9.15 -11.85
C LEU A 202 0.36 -7.74 -12.46
N ARG A 203 -0.81 -7.09 -12.59
CA ARG A 203 -0.92 -5.70 -13.06
C ARG A 203 -0.16 -4.74 -12.15
N GLN A 204 -0.11 -5.02 -10.85
CA GLN A 204 0.64 -4.23 -9.87
C GLN A 204 2.16 -4.43 -9.96
N GLY A 205 2.64 -5.37 -10.78
CA GLY A 205 4.06 -5.54 -11.08
C GLY A 205 4.79 -6.54 -10.17
N VAL A 206 4.06 -7.49 -9.58
CA VAL A 206 4.66 -8.59 -8.79
C VAL A 206 5.47 -9.53 -9.68
N ASP A 207 6.49 -10.16 -9.11
CA ASP A 207 7.39 -11.07 -9.85
C ASP A 207 6.84 -12.49 -9.92
N PHE A 208 6.05 -12.91 -8.93
CA PHE A 208 5.46 -14.24 -8.81
C PHE A 208 4.18 -14.17 -7.98
N ILE A 209 3.43 -15.28 -7.90
CA ILE A 209 2.21 -15.35 -7.09
C ILE A 209 2.42 -16.27 -5.89
N LYS A 210 2.02 -15.80 -4.71
CA LYS A 210 1.97 -16.61 -3.48
C LYS A 210 0.53 -16.98 -3.16
N ILE A 211 0.29 -18.25 -2.83
CA ILE A 211 -0.98 -18.72 -2.28
C ILE A 211 -0.81 -19.35 -0.90
N MET A 212 -1.90 -19.34 -0.12
CA MET A 212 -2.05 -20.13 1.10
C MET A 212 -2.79 -21.44 0.75
N GLY A 213 -2.05 -22.50 0.45
CA GLY A 213 -2.62 -23.82 0.07
C GLY A 213 -2.89 -24.76 1.25
N GLY A 214 -2.56 -24.34 2.47
CA GLY A 214 -2.84 -25.08 3.70
C GLY A 214 -2.90 -24.13 4.89
N GLY A 215 -3.36 -24.63 6.04
CA GLY A 215 -3.42 -23.83 7.26
C GLY A 215 -2.07 -23.65 7.95
N GLY A 216 -1.95 -22.57 8.73
CA GLY A 216 -0.67 -22.16 9.30
C GLY A 216 -0.64 -21.88 10.79
N VAL A 217 0.52 -21.39 11.25
CA VAL A 217 0.82 -21.20 12.68
C VAL A 217 0.30 -19.84 13.17
N ALA A 218 0.61 -18.77 12.45
CA ALA A 218 0.42 -17.38 12.89
C ALA A 218 -0.98 -16.80 12.61
N SER A 219 -1.98 -17.63 12.35
CA SER A 219 -3.35 -17.26 11.97
C SER A 219 -4.38 -17.73 13.01
N PRO A 220 -5.53 -17.03 13.13
CA PRO A 220 -6.46 -17.21 14.24
C PRO A 220 -7.36 -18.45 14.13
N THR A 221 -7.87 -18.78 12.93
CA THR A 221 -9.03 -19.67 12.78
C THR A 221 -8.74 -21.02 12.11
N ASP A 222 -7.65 -21.13 11.36
CA ASP A 222 -7.22 -22.34 10.66
C ASP A 222 -6.27 -23.21 11.50
N LYS A 223 -6.21 -24.50 11.13
CA LYS A 223 -5.35 -25.51 11.74
C LYS A 223 -4.32 -26.02 10.73
N ILE A 224 -3.22 -26.57 11.22
CA ILE A 224 -2.12 -27.09 10.38
C ILE A 224 -2.61 -28.17 9.40
N GLU A 225 -3.62 -28.95 9.78
CA GLU A 225 -4.17 -30.03 8.97
C GLU A 225 -5.15 -29.56 7.89
N HIS A 226 -5.60 -28.29 7.95
CA HIS A 226 -6.52 -27.77 6.95
C HIS A 226 -5.84 -27.66 5.59
N VAL A 227 -6.53 -28.16 4.56
CA VAL A 227 -6.19 -27.94 3.15
C VAL A 227 -6.97 -26.70 2.68
N GLN A 228 -6.31 -25.80 1.96
CA GLN A 228 -6.89 -24.53 1.54
C GLN A 228 -6.86 -24.38 0.01
N PHE A 229 -7.89 -23.73 -0.51
CA PHE A 229 -8.33 -23.71 -1.91
C PHE A 229 -8.74 -25.09 -2.44
N SER A 230 -9.69 -25.06 -3.38
CA SER A 230 -10.02 -26.18 -4.25
C SER A 230 -8.97 -26.37 -5.35
N ASP A 231 -8.97 -27.55 -5.96
CA ASP A 231 -8.10 -27.85 -7.11
C ASP A 231 -8.34 -26.87 -8.26
N GLU A 232 -9.60 -26.51 -8.52
CA GLU A 232 -10.01 -25.58 -9.56
C GLU A 232 -9.48 -24.16 -9.32
N GLU A 233 -9.49 -23.70 -8.07
CA GLU A 233 -8.97 -22.38 -7.68
C GLU A 233 -7.46 -22.31 -7.84
N ILE A 234 -6.72 -23.30 -7.30
CA ILE A 234 -5.26 -23.36 -7.47
C ILE A 234 -4.92 -23.44 -8.96
N LYS A 235 -5.65 -24.26 -9.73
CA LYS A 235 -5.44 -24.38 -11.17
C LYS A 235 -5.69 -23.07 -11.90
N ALA A 236 -6.71 -22.31 -11.51
CA ALA A 236 -7.01 -21.00 -12.10
C ALA A 236 -5.88 -20.00 -11.85
N ILE A 237 -5.37 -19.92 -10.61
CA ILE A 237 -4.24 -19.07 -10.24
C ILE A 237 -2.98 -19.45 -11.03
N VAL A 238 -2.63 -20.74 -11.06
CA VAL A 238 -1.48 -21.26 -11.83
C VAL A 238 -1.62 -20.95 -13.32
N THR A 239 -2.82 -21.08 -13.88
CA THR A 239 -3.08 -20.77 -15.30
C THR A 239 -2.81 -19.30 -15.60
N VAL A 240 -3.27 -18.37 -14.76
CA VAL A 240 -3.02 -16.93 -14.94
C VAL A 240 -1.54 -16.60 -14.82
N ALA A 241 -0.87 -17.10 -13.77
CA ALA A 241 0.56 -16.89 -13.56
C ALA A 241 1.39 -17.43 -14.75
N SER A 242 1.06 -18.62 -15.24
CA SER A 242 1.73 -19.23 -16.40
C SER A 242 1.49 -18.44 -17.69
N ASN A 243 0.28 -17.93 -17.92
CA ASN A 243 -0.02 -17.11 -19.10
C ASN A 243 0.74 -15.78 -19.08
N ALA A 244 1.05 -15.25 -17.89
CA ALA A 244 1.90 -14.07 -17.70
C ALA A 244 3.40 -14.40 -17.70
N GLY A 245 3.78 -15.66 -17.91
CA GLY A 245 5.18 -16.08 -17.95
C GLY A 245 5.87 -16.20 -16.60
N THR A 246 5.14 -16.17 -15.48
CA THR A 246 5.68 -16.36 -14.12
C THR A 246 5.23 -17.69 -13.50
N TYR A 247 5.31 -17.83 -12.17
CA TYR A 247 5.04 -19.05 -11.41
C TYR A 247 4.28 -18.76 -10.11
N VAL A 248 3.78 -19.84 -9.51
CA VAL A 248 3.07 -19.82 -8.22
C VAL A 248 3.89 -20.57 -7.18
N THR A 249 3.86 -20.10 -5.93
CA THR A 249 4.35 -20.83 -4.76
C THR A 249 3.26 -20.96 -3.70
N SER A 250 3.32 -22.02 -2.90
CA SER A 250 2.26 -22.35 -1.95
C SER A 250 2.80 -22.55 -0.55
N HIS A 251 2.22 -21.85 0.43
CA HIS A 251 2.33 -22.23 1.84
C HIS A 251 1.62 -23.58 2.05
N ALA A 252 2.33 -24.60 2.51
CA ALA A 252 1.77 -25.90 2.83
C ALA A 252 2.65 -26.70 3.82
N TYR A 253 2.06 -27.25 4.87
CA TYR A 253 2.77 -28.13 5.81
C TYR A 253 2.58 -29.61 5.53
N THR A 254 1.34 -30.04 5.29
CA THR A 254 0.97 -31.47 5.28
C THR A 254 1.18 -32.13 3.93
N PRO A 255 1.40 -33.46 3.88
CA PRO A 255 1.49 -34.20 2.62
C PRO A 255 0.27 -33.99 1.72
N GLN A 256 -0.93 -33.89 2.29
CA GLN A 256 -2.16 -33.66 1.52
C GLN A 256 -2.15 -32.30 0.81
N ALA A 257 -1.90 -31.21 1.55
CA ALA A 257 -1.84 -29.86 0.98
C ALA A 257 -0.71 -29.71 -0.04
N ILE A 258 0.46 -30.28 0.26
CA ILE A 258 1.60 -30.28 -0.67
C ILE A 258 1.25 -31.00 -1.98
N ARG A 259 0.72 -32.23 -1.90
CA ARG A 259 0.33 -33.00 -3.10
C ARG A 259 -0.73 -32.27 -3.92
N GLN A 260 -1.71 -31.62 -3.27
CA GLN A 260 -2.73 -30.83 -3.95
C GLN A 260 -2.10 -29.71 -4.79
N ALA A 261 -1.29 -28.85 -4.15
CA ALA A 261 -0.61 -27.74 -4.82
C ALA A 261 0.28 -28.21 -5.98
N VAL A 262 1.08 -29.25 -5.75
CA VAL A 262 1.98 -29.84 -6.76
C VAL A 262 1.19 -30.38 -7.97
N ASN A 263 0.08 -31.07 -7.73
CA ASN A 263 -0.74 -31.64 -8.80
C ASN A 263 -1.37 -30.57 -9.71
N GLN A 264 -1.63 -29.37 -9.17
CA GLN A 264 -2.19 -28.25 -9.94
C GLN A 264 -1.13 -27.38 -10.64
N GLY A 265 0.16 -27.62 -10.38
CA GLY A 265 1.28 -27.02 -11.11
C GLY A 265 2.01 -25.89 -10.38
N VAL A 266 1.91 -25.83 -9.06
CA VAL A 266 2.74 -24.93 -8.22
C VAL A 266 4.22 -25.28 -8.37
N LEU A 267 5.09 -24.27 -8.50
CA LEU A 267 6.53 -24.47 -8.74
C LEU A 267 7.33 -24.71 -7.44
N ALA A 268 6.89 -24.12 -6.32
CA ALA A 268 7.59 -24.24 -5.05
C ALA A 268 6.64 -24.34 -3.87
N ILE A 269 7.06 -25.11 -2.87
CA ILE A 269 6.38 -25.28 -1.60
C ILE A 269 7.17 -24.53 -0.52
N GLU A 270 6.46 -23.74 0.25
CA GLU A 270 7.00 -23.05 1.41
C GLU A 270 6.79 -23.92 2.67
N HIS A 271 7.78 -23.93 3.55
CA HIS A 271 7.80 -24.64 4.84
C HIS A 271 7.92 -26.18 4.72
N GLY A 272 6.82 -26.89 4.42
CA GLY A 272 6.82 -28.34 4.23
C GLY A 272 7.19 -29.19 5.45
N ASN A 273 7.02 -28.67 6.67
CA ASN A 273 7.54 -29.31 7.91
C ASN A 273 6.99 -30.72 8.20
N LEU A 274 5.88 -31.13 7.57
CA LEU A 274 5.26 -32.44 7.77
C LEU A 274 5.33 -33.32 6.52
N ILE A 275 6.19 -32.99 5.56
CA ILE A 275 6.38 -33.77 4.32
C ILE A 275 6.76 -35.23 4.62
N ASP A 276 6.11 -36.16 3.91
CA ASP A 276 6.46 -37.58 3.92
C ASP A 276 7.33 -37.95 2.70
N LYS A 277 7.91 -39.15 2.72
CA LYS A 277 8.81 -39.60 1.64
C LYS A 277 8.12 -39.66 0.28
N GLU A 278 6.88 -40.14 0.22
CA GLU A 278 6.11 -40.26 -1.02
C GLU A 278 5.85 -38.89 -1.66
N THR A 279 5.56 -37.88 -0.84
CA THR A 279 5.35 -36.50 -1.29
C THR A 279 6.66 -35.85 -1.71
N ALA A 280 7.76 -36.09 -0.99
CA ALA A 280 9.08 -35.64 -1.40
C ALA A 280 9.49 -36.24 -2.75
N ASP A 281 9.22 -37.53 -2.98
CA ASP A 281 9.46 -38.19 -4.27
C ASP A 281 8.62 -37.59 -5.39
N LEU A 282 7.35 -37.27 -5.12
CA LEU A 282 6.51 -36.56 -6.09
C LEU A 282 7.09 -35.19 -6.43
N MET A 283 7.52 -34.41 -5.43
CA MET A 283 8.12 -33.10 -5.64
C MET A 283 9.40 -33.19 -6.48
N ALA A 284 10.30 -34.12 -6.14
CA ALA A 284 11.54 -34.35 -6.88
C ALA A 284 11.25 -34.75 -8.34
N ALA A 285 10.31 -35.69 -8.56
CA ALA A 285 9.91 -36.14 -9.89
C ALA A 285 9.28 -35.02 -10.75
N ARG A 286 8.66 -34.03 -10.12
CA ARG A 286 8.04 -32.87 -10.78
C ARG A 286 8.96 -31.65 -10.87
N GLY A 287 10.16 -31.70 -10.29
CA GLY A 287 11.08 -30.57 -10.22
C GLY A 287 10.55 -29.40 -9.37
N VAL A 288 9.72 -29.69 -8.36
CA VAL A 288 9.17 -28.69 -7.44
C VAL A 288 10.20 -28.37 -6.36
N PHE A 289 10.35 -27.08 -6.06
CA PHE A 289 11.28 -26.59 -5.04
C PHE A 289 10.67 -26.65 -3.64
N LEU A 290 11.53 -26.76 -2.63
CA LEU A 290 11.15 -26.62 -1.22
C LEU A 290 11.92 -25.47 -0.57
N THR A 291 11.23 -24.60 0.15
CA THR A 291 11.84 -23.51 0.94
C THR A 291 11.48 -23.69 2.43
N PRO A 292 12.29 -24.43 3.21
CA PRO A 292 12.13 -24.54 4.66
C PRO A 292 12.48 -23.23 5.36
N THR A 293 11.85 -22.98 6.52
CA THR A 293 11.98 -21.73 7.28
C THR A 293 12.12 -21.99 8.78
N LEU A 294 13.03 -22.90 9.17
CA LEU A 294 13.10 -23.45 10.53
C LEU A 294 13.36 -22.39 11.60
N VAL A 295 14.14 -21.38 11.25
CA VAL A 295 14.56 -20.29 12.13
C VAL A 295 13.38 -19.49 12.64
N ALA A 296 12.29 -19.34 11.86
CA ALA A 296 11.07 -18.68 12.32
C ALA A 296 10.50 -19.39 13.55
N TYR A 297 10.25 -20.70 13.45
CA TYR A 297 9.66 -21.47 14.54
C TYR A 297 10.58 -21.56 15.75
N ALA A 298 11.87 -21.78 15.51
CA ALA A 298 12.88 -21.89 16.56
C ALA A 298 13.07 -20.56 17.32
N THR A 299 12.95 -19.43 16.63
CA THR A 299 13.09 -18.10 17.22
C THR A 299 11.81 -17.70 17.96
N MET A 300 10.62 -17.89 17.35
CA MET A 300 9.34 -17.63 18.02
C MET A 300 9.20 -18.42 19.33
N ALA A 301 9.66 -19.68 19.37
CA ALA A 301 9.63 -20.50 20.58
C ALA A 301 10.51 -19.99 21.74
N LYS A 302 11.48 -19.10 21.48
CA LYS A 302 12.37 -18.52 22.50
C LYS A 302 11.79 -17.27 23.17
N PHE A 303 10.78 -16.63 22.57
CA PHE A 303 10.20 -15.38 23.07
C PHE A 303 8.81 -15.62 23.65
N GLU A 304 8.74 -15.66 24.98
CA GLU A 304 7.47 -15.81 25.71
C GLU A 304 6.50 -14.68 25.37
N GLY A 305 5.24 -15.03 25.12
CA GLY A 305 4.18 -14.06 24.76
C GLY A 305 4.23 -13.54 23.32
N PHE A 306 5.18 -13.98 22.48
CA PHE A 306 5.21 -13.58 21.07
C PHE A 306 4.05 -14.19 20.25
N LEU A 307 3.70 -15.44 20.56
CA LEU A 307 2.57 -16.16 19.97
C LEU A 307 1.44 -16.35 21.00
N PRO A 308 0.17 -16.22 20.60
CA PRO A 308 -0.96 -16.69 21.40
C PRO A 308 -0.84 -18.18 21.72
N PRO A 309 -1.45 -18.69 22.81
CA PRO A 309 -1.29 -20.08 23.26
C PRO A 309 -1.57 -21.13 22.18
N ASP A 310 -2.63 -20.95 21.38
CA ASP A 310 -2.98 -21.88 20.32
C ASP A 310 -1.96 -21.88 19.17
N SER A 311 -1.51 -20.70 18.74
CA SER A 311 -0.43 -20.58 17.75
C SER A 311 0.89 -21.14 18.29
N ALA A 312 1.19 -20.97 19.59
CA ALA A 312 2.39 -21.55 20.22
C ALA A 312 2.34 -23.09 20.24
N LYS A 313 1.15 -23.69 20.37
CA LYS A 313 0.96 -25.14 20.22
C LYS A 313 1.23 -25.58 18.78
N LYS A 314 0.64 -24.89 17.78
CA LYS A 314 0.89 -25.14 16.35
C LYS A 314 2.39 -25.03 16.02
N ASN A 315 3.08 -24.03 16.57
CA ASN A 315 4.51 -23.80 16.37
C ASN A 315 5.38 -24.98 16.84
N ARG A 316 5.09 -25.53 18.03
CA ARG A 316 5.86 -26.67 18.57
C ARG A 316 5.72 -27.91 17.69
N GLU A 317 4.52 -28.20 17.22
CA GLU A 317 4.25 -29.35 16.37
C GLU A 317 5.08 -29.34 15.08
N VAL A 318 5.12 -28.21 14.38
CA VAL A 318 5.90 -28.09 13.13
C VAL A 318 7.41 -27.96 13.37
N LEU A 319 7.83 -27.37 14.50
CA LEU A 319 9.25 -27.26 14.86
C LEU A 319 9.87 -28.64 15.15
N GLU A 320 9.16 -29.52 15.86
CA GLU A 320 9.64 -30.86 16.22
C GLU A 320 9.92 -31.76 15.00
N LYS A 321 9.27 -31.49 13.85
CA LYS A 321 9.41 -32.27 12.61
C LYS A 321 10.28 -31.61 11.55
N GLY A 322 10.58 -30.33 11.69
CA GLY A 322 11.23 -29.53 10.65
C GLY A 322 12.57 -30.07 10.15
N LEU A 323 13.50 -30.42 11.04
CA LEU A 323 14.80 -31.00 10.64
C LEU A 323 14.65 -32.34 9.91
N GLN A 324 13.71 -33.18 10.37
CA GLN A 324 13.43 -34.47 9.73
C GLN A 324 12.82 -34.27 8.33
N ALA A 325 11.95 -33.28 8.15
CA ALA A 325 11.37 -32.93 6.85
C ALA A 325 12.45 -32.52 5.83
N ILE A 326 13.39 -31.66 6.24
CA ILE A 326 14.53 -31.27 5.39
C ILE A 326 15.35 -32.49 4.98
N LYS A 327 15.64 -33.39 5.93
CA LYS A 327 16.37 -34.63 5.64
C LYS A 327 15.64 -35.50 4.63
N ILE A 328 14.33 -35.72 4.80
CA ILE A 328 13.50 -36.49 3.87
C ILE A 328 13.54 -35.88 2.47
N ALA A 329 13.38 -34.56 2.36
CA ALA A 329 13.39 -33.86 1.09
C ALA A 329 14.77 -33.93 0.39
N ALA A 330 15.85 -33.76 1.14
CA ALA A 330 17.22 -33.86 0.62
C ALA A 330 17.53 -35.27 0.10
N GLU A 331 17.18 -36.31 0.88
CA GLU A 331 17.36 -37.72 0.49
C GLU A 331 16.51 -38.12 -0.74
N ALA A 332 15.35 -37.49 -0.94
CA ALA A 332 14.52 -37.67 -2.14
C ALA A 332 15.03 -36.90 -3.37
N GLY A 333 16.02 -36.01 -3.22
CA GLY A 333 16.55 -35.18 -4.30
C GLY A 333 15.69 -33.95 -4.64
N VAL A 334 14.85 -33.49 -3.71
CA VAL A 334 14.12 -32.22 -3.86
C VAL A 334 15.12 -31.06 -3.87
N THR A 335 14.94 -30.08 -4.77
CA THR A 335 15.79 -28.88 -4.77
C THR A 335 15.36 -27.96 -3.63
N ILE A 336 16.23 -27.79 -2.63
CA ILE A 336 15.94 -27.01 -1.43
C ILE A 336 16.58 -25.61 -1.53
N CYS A 337 15.79 -24.58 -1.23
CA CYS A 337 16.19 -23.17 -1.13
C CYS A 337 16.30 -22.72 0.33
N PHE A 338 17.00 -21.62 0.58
CA PHE A 338 17.06 -20.96 1.89
C PHE A 338 15.82 -20.08 2.09
N GLY A 339 15.25 -20.10 3.30
CA GLY A 339 14.13 -19.25 3.69
C GLY A 339 14.20 -18.92 5.17
N SER A 340 13.83 -17.70 5.58
CA SER A 340 13.85 -17.30 6.99
C SER A 340 12.46 -17.16 7.62
N ASP A 341 11.51 -16.50 6.95
CA ASP A 341 10.12 -16.27 7.38
C ASP A 341 9.98 -15.63 8.77
N LEU A 342 10.91 -14.74 9.11
CA LEU A 342 10.92 -14.06 10.40
C LEU A 342 9.94 -12.88 10.43
N LEU A 343 9.36 -12.63 11.60
CA LEU A 343 8.35 -11.60 11.82
C LEU A 343 8.81 -10.58 12.87
N GLY A 344 8.51 -9.30 12.62
CA GLY A 344 8.67 -8.23 13.61
C GLY A 344 10.09 -8.09 14.14
N GLY A 345 10.23 -8.08 15.46
CA GLY A 345 11.54 -7.97 16.12
C GLY A 345 12.49 -9.15 15.86
N LEU A 346 12.01 -10.25 15.27
CA LEU A 346 12.79 -11.49 15.14
C LEU A 346 13.73 -11.50 13.92
N HIS A 347 13.64 -10.52 13.02
CA HIS A 347 14.47 -10.41 11.81
C HIS A 347 15.99 -10.46 12.06
N PHE A 348 16.45 -10.19 13.29
CA PHE A 348 17.88 -10.32 13.64
C PHE A 348 18.40 -11.76 13.48
N ALA A 349 17.51 -12.77 13.59
CA ALA A 349 17.88 -14.18 13.57
C ALA A 349 18.05 -14.76 12.16
N GLN A 350 17.86 -13.96 11.09
CA GLN A 350 17.82 -14.44 9.69
C GLN A 350 18.97 -15.39 9.33
N SER A 351 20.18 -15.06 9.74
CA SER A 351 21.37 -15.86 9.47
C SER A 351 21.37 -17.22 10.17
N HIS A 352 20.72 -17.37 11.33
CA HIS A 352 20.78 -18.60 12.14
C HIS A 352 20.17 -19.84 11.46
N GLU A 353 19.46 -19.69 10.34
CA GLU A 353 19.00 -20.82 9.53
C GLU A 353 20.18 -21.66 9.01
N PHE A 354 21.36 -21.07 8.77
CA PHE A 354 22.54 -21.81 8.32
C PHE A 354 22.96 -22.88 9.33
N GLY A 355 23.11 -22.52 10.61
CA GLY A 355 23.46 -23.44 11.69
C GLY A 355 22.34 -24.39 12.12
N LEU A 356 21.07 -24.01 11.91
CA LEU A 356 19.97 -24.96 12.10
C LEU A 356 20.04 -26.07 11.05
N ARG A 357 20.21 -25.71 9.77
CA ARG A 357 20.21 -26.67 8.66
C ARG A 357 21.48 -27.53 8.61
N SER A 358 22.62 -27.04 9.08
CA SER A 358 23.88 -27.81 9.12
C SER A 358 23.80 -29.08 9.98
N GLN A 359 22.77 -29.22 10.83
CA GLN A 359 22.53 -30.42 11.62
C GLN A 359 22.08 -31.62 10.77
N VAL A 360 21.55 -31.38 9.57
CA VAL A 360 21.00 -32.42 8.68
C VAL A 360 21.45 -32.32 7.23
N GLN A 361 22.19 -31.26 6.88
CA GLN A 361 22.75 -31.03 5.54
C GLN A 361 24.22 -30.64 5.63
N SER A 362 25.00 -30.99 4.61
CA SER A 362 26.39 -30.55 4.48
C SER A 362 26.49 -29.04 4.22
N SER A 363 27.64 -28.43 4.55
CA SER A 363 27.91 -27.02 4.28
C SER A 363 27.65 -26.62 2.82
N LEU A 364 28.03 -27.50 1.88
CA LEU A 364 27.78 -27.28 0.44
C LEU A 364 26.30 -27.26 0.09
N GLU A 365 25.49 -28.19 0.64
CA GLU A 365 24.05 -28.23 0.38
C GLU A 365 23.34 -27.00 0.92
N VAL A 366 23.69 -26.56 2.13
CA VAL A 366 23.13 -25.34 2.73
C VAL A 366 23.58 -24.10 1.95
N LEU A 367 24.85 -24.00 1.56
CA LEU A 367 25.34 -22.88 0.74
C LEU A 367 24.63 -22.81 -0.61
N ARG A 368 24.46 -23.95 -1.30
CA ARG A 368 23.71 -24.02 -2.57
C ARG A 368 22.27 -23.55 -2.42
N SER A 369 21.64 -23.84 -1.27
CA SER A 369 20.27 -23.41 -0.98
C SER A 369 20.11 -21.89 -0.93
N ALA A 370 21.14 -21.16 -0.49
CA ALA A 370 21.17 -19.69 -0.42
C ALA A 370 21.85 -19.02 -1.62
N THR A 371 22.25 -19.80 -2.65
CA THR A 371 22.95 -19.29 -3.84
C THR A 371 22.32 -19.85 -5.10
N ILE A 372 22.87 -20.92 -5.68
CA ILE A 372 22.48 -21.42 -7.01
C ILE A 372 21.07 -22.02 -7.06
N ASN A 373 20.58 -22.67 -5.99
CA ASN A 373 19.22 -23.20 -5.97
C ASN A 373 18.20 -22.07 -5.88
N ALA A 374 18.47 -21.08 -5.03
CA ALA A 374 17.67 -19.88 -4.91
C ALA A 374 17.63 -19.09 -6.23
N ALA A 375 18.78 -18.90 -6.90
CA ALA A 375 18.84 -18.25 -8.20
C ALA A 375 17.99 -18.99 -9.25
N ARG A 376 18.01 -20.32 -9.27
CA ARG A 376 17.15 -21.15 -10.14
C ARG A 376 15.65 -20.99 -9.84
N LEU A 377 15.26 -20.94 -8.57
CA LEU A 377 13.87 -20.71 -8.18
C LEU A 377 13.37 -19.34 -8.68
N LEU A 378 14.23 -18.31 -8.60
CA LEU A 378 13.94 -16.97 -9.09
C LEU A 378 14.04 -16.84 -10.63
N ARG A 379 14.41 -17.91 -11.34
CA ARG A 379 14.72 -17.90 -12.78
C ARG A 379 15.82 -16.89 -13.15
N GLN A 380 16.86 -16.84 -12.32
CA GLN A 380 18.03 -15.95 -12.43
C GLN A 380 19.35 -16.74 -12.40
N GLU A 381 19.33 -18.02 -12.73
CA GLU A 381 20.51 -18.92 -12.65
C GLU A 381 21.68 -18.51 -13.57
N THR A 382 21.42 -17.65 -14.56
CA THR A 382 22.44 -17.11 -15.47
C THR A 382 22.98 -15.75 -15.03
N PHE A 383 22.48 -15.19 -13.92
CA PHE A 383 22.82 -13.84 -13.47
C PHE A 383 23.17 -13.75 -11.98
N LEU A 384 22.55 -14.58 -11.12
CA LEU A 384 22.75 -14.57 -9.67
C LEU A 384 23.34 -15.89 -9.13
N GLY A 385 23.83 -15.85 -7.89
CA GLY A 385 24.20 -17.05 -7.13
C GLY A 385 25.57 -17.65 -7.46
N GLN A 386 26.38 -17.01 -8.31
CA GLN A 386 27.75 -17.46 -8.64
C GLN A 386 28.70 -16.27 -8.75
N VAL A 387 29.99 -16.52 -8.49
CA VAL A 387 31.08 -15.60 -8.84
C VAL A 387 31.65 -16.08 -10.17
N ALA A 388 31.09 -15.60 -11.28
CA ALA A 388 31.50 -15.99 -12.63
C ALA A 388 31.31 -14.83 -13.61
N PRO A 389 32.09 -14.77 -14.72
CA PRO A 389 31.94 -13.73 -15.72
C PRO A 389 30.50 -13.59 -16.22
N GLY A 390 29.99 -12.36 -16.27
CA GLY A 390 28.62 -12.03 -16.67
C GLY A 390 27.56 -12.11 -15.56
N PHE A 391 27.91 -12.60 -14.37
CA PHE A 391 27.02 -12.59 -13.20
C PHE A 391 27.06 -11.24 -12.50
N ALA A 392 26.02 -10.94 -11.73
CA ALA A 392 25.96 -9.76 -10.87
C ALA A 392 27.17 -9.70 -9.94
N ALA A 393 27.73 -8.51 -9.74
CA ALA A 393 28.73 -8.24 -8.72
C ALA A 393 28.06 -8.12 -7.33
N ASP A 394 27.31 -9.16 -6.97
CA ASP A 394 26.69 -9.38 -5.68
C ASP A 394 27.55 -10.39 -4.93
N LEU A 395 28.37 -9.92 -3.99
CA LEU A 395 29.47 -10.69 -3.39
C LEU A 395 29.58 -10.44 -1.90
N LEU A 396 30.03 -11.46 -1.18
CA LEU A 396 30.52 -11.35 0.20
C LEU A 396 32.02 -11.54 0.24
N ILE A 397 32.70 -10.70 1.01
CA ILE A 397 34.09 -10.93 1.42
C ILE A 397 34.06 -11.54 2.82
N LEU A 398 34.59 -12.74 2.97
CA LEU A 398 34.61 -13.50 4.21
C LEU A 398 36.05 -13.69 4.72
N ASN A 399 36.22 -13.79 6.04
CA ASN A 399 37.49 -14.15 6.66
C ASN A 399 37.64 -15.66 6.94
N ALA A 400 36.63 -16.47 6.60
CA ALA A 400 36.60 -17.91 6.79
C ALA A 400 35.88 -18.60 5.62
N ASN A 401 36.16 -19.88 5.41
CA ASN A 401 35.62 -20.67 4.30
C ASN A 401 34.24 -21.28 4.66
N PRO A 402 33.14 -20.87 4.01
CA PRO A 402 31.81 -21.43 4.28
C PRO A 402 31.64 -22.87 3.78
N LEU A 403 32.53 -23.39 2.92
CA LEU A 403 32.50 -24.80 2.51
C LEU A 403 33.02 -25.74 3.60
N ASP A 404 33.94 -25.27 4.43
CA ASP A 404 34.46 -26.05 5.55
C ASP A 404 33.47 -26.03 6.72
N ASP A 405 32.91 -24.86 7.02
CA ASP A 405 31.92 -24.66 8.09
C ASP A 405 30.90 -23.59 7.68
N ILE A 406 29.65 -23.98 7.43
CA ILE A 406 28.61 -23.04 7.02
C ILE A 406 28.17 -22.10 8.16
N THR A 407 28.45 -22.43 9.42
CA THR A 407 28.07 -21.59 10.58
C THR A 407 28.84 -20.28 10.64
N VAL A 408 29.88 -20.10 9.81
CA VAL A 408 30.50 -18.79 9.60
C VAL A 408 29.48 -17.74 9.13
N LEU A 409 28.43 -18.18 8.40
CA LEU A 409 27.35 -17.30 7.95
C LEU A 409 26.28 -17.03 9.02
N ASP A 410 26.27 -17.76 10.15
CA ASP A 410 25.39 -17.47 11.30
C ASP A 410 25.83 -16.21 12.06
N THR A 411 27.12 -15.88 12.01
CA THR A 411 27.71 -14.75 12.75
C THR A 411 28.31 -13.72 11.79
N PRO A 412 27.47 -13.07 10.97
CA PRO A 412 27.91 -12.12 9.95
C PRO A 412 28.69 -10.95 10.54
N GLU A 413 28.43 -10.58 11.79
CA GLU A 413 29.16 -9.54 12.50
C GLU A 413 30.65 -9.85 12.72
N LYS A 414 31.04 -11.13 12.64
CA LYS A 414 32.41 -11.62 12.79
C LYS A 414 33.04 -12.04 11.46
N HIS A 415 32.27 -12.68 10.58
CA HIS A 415 32.83 -13.35 9.41
C HIS A 415 32.53 -12.68 8.08
N VAL A 416 31.46 -11.87 7.98
CA VAL A 416 31.19 -11.07 6.78
C VAL A 416 31.94 -9.74 6.91
N LEU A 417 33.05 -9.64 6.20
CA LEU A 417 33.88 -8.43 6.19
C LEU A 417 33.28 -7.32 5.35
N ALA A 418 32.67 -7.66 4.21
CA ALA A 418 31.97 -6.72 3.37
C ALA A 418 30.86 -7.40 2.55
N THR A 419 29.79 -6.64 2.30
CA THR A 419 28.71 -6.97 1.38
C THR A 419 28.76 -6.03 0.19
N ILE A 420 28.90 -6.60 -1.00
CA ILE A 420 28.87 -5.90 -2.28
C ILE A 420 27.59 -6.29 -3.00
N LYS A 421 26.85 -5.32 -3.53
CA LYS A 421 25.68 -5.52 -4.39
C LYS A 421 25.78 -4.55 -5.55
N ASP A 422 25.50 -5.00 -6.77
CA ASP A 422 25.62 -4.20 -7.99
C ASP A 422 27.01 -3.54 -8.13
N GLY A 423 28.07 -4.23 -7.65
CA GLY A 423 29.44 -3.73 -7.67
C GLY A 423 29.71 -2.58 -6.69
N ARG A 424 28.79 -2.30 -5.77
CA ARG A 424 28.86 -1.25 -4.75
C ARG A 424 29.05 -1.85 -3.36
N VAL A 425 29.89 -1.23 -2.54
CA VAL A 425 30.17 -1.69 -1.17
C VAL A 425 29.10 -1.10 -0.24
N HIS A 426 28.09 -1.90 0.07
CA HIS A 426 26.97 -1.45 0.89
C HIS A 426 27.25 -1.52 2.39
N ALA A 427 27.96 -2.56 2.81
CA ALA A 427 28.38 -2.73 4.20
C ALA A 427 29.83 -3.19 4.21
N SER A 428 30.64 -2.61 5.09
CA SER A 428 32.01 -3.05 5.29
C SER A 428 32.43 -2.85 6.75
N ARG A 429 33.11 -3.86 7.28
CA ARG A 429 33.79 -3.87 8.58
C ARG A 429 35.30 -3.97 8.42
N TRP A 430 35.77 -4.08 7.17
CA TRP A 430 37.18 -4.13 6.85
C TRP A 430 37.66 -2.73 6.49
N SER A 431 38.59 -2.20 7.29
CA SER A 431 39.10 -0.84 7.15
C SER A 431 39.74 -0.51 5.80
N GLU A 432 40.12 -1.53 5.03
CA GLU A 432 40.73 -1.35 3.71
C GLU A 432 39.67 -1.17 2.60
N LEU A 433 38.40 -1.50 2.86
CA LEU A 433 37.31 -1.37 1.90
C LEU A 433 36.21 -0.47 2.45
N GLU A 434 36.18 0.79 2.00
CA GLU A 434 35.18 1.77 2.47
C GLU A 434 33.79 1.54 1.86
N THR A 435 32.74 1.91 2.61
CA THR A 435 31.36 1.86 2.12
C THR A 435 31.04 2.98 1.15
N ASP A 436 30.03 2.77 0.32
CA ASP A 436 29.66 3.77 -0.67
C ASP A 436 29.14 5.07 -0.06
N SER A 437 28.32 4.96 0.98
CA SER A 437 27.79 6.09 1.72
C SER A 437 28.87 6.93 2.40
N SER A 438 29.96 6.32 2.88
CA SER A 438 31.04 7.08 3.55
C SER A 438 31.86 7.91 2.57
N ILE A 439 32.02 7.43 1.34
CA ILE A 439 32.74 8.14 0.27
C ILE A 439 31.91 9.34 -0.23
N GLU A 440 30.59 9.19 -0.33
CA GLU A 440 29.70 10.30 -0.73
C GLU A 440 29.68 11.42 0.33
N GLN A 441 29.68 11.07 1.62
CA GLN A 441 29.76 12.03 2.73
C GLN A 441 31.11 12.76 2.81
N SER A 442 32.21 12.10 2.44
CA SER A 442 33.54 12.72 2.43
C SER A 442 33.76 13.62 1.20
N SER A 443 33.16 13.27 0.06
CA SER A 443 33.19 14.09 -1.17
C SER A 443 32.29 15.33 -1.11
N THR A 444 31.18 15.27 -0.36
CA THR A 444 30.27 16.42 -0.14
C THR A 444 30.81 17.46 0.85
N ALA A 445 31.84 17.11 1.64
CA ALA A 445 32.54 18.06 2.52
C ALA A 445 33.34 19.14 1.76
N LEU A 446 33.55 19.01 0.44
CA LEU A 446 34.24 20.00 -0.41
C LEU A 446 33.30 20.95 -1.18
N GLY A 447 31.99 20.90 -0.93
CA GLY A 447 31.00 21.78 -1.56
C GLY A 447 29.99 22.29 -0.55
N GLN A 448 30.37 23.29 0.27
CA GLN A 448 29.40 24.03 1.06
C GLN A 448 28.37 24.69 0.12
N VAL A 449 27.16 24.13 0.08
CA VAL A 449 25.98 24.84 -0.43
C VAL A 449 25.75 26.02 0.52
N PRO A 450 25.76 27.27 0.05
CA PRO A 450 25.57 28.41 0.93
C PRO A 450 24.15 28.39 1.50
N GLN A 451 24.05 28.49 2.83
CA GLN A 451 22.80 28.67 3.57
C GLN A 451 21.99 29.85 3.00
N PRO A 452 20.67 29.73 2.81
CA PRO A 452 19.87 30.85 2.32
C PRO A 452 19.81 31.96 3.37
N ARG A 453 20.24 33.17 2.98
CA ARG A 453 19.98 34.39 3.74
C ARG A 453 18.49 34.70 3.68
N VAL A 454 17.87 34.83 4.85
CA VAL A 454 16.54 35.41 4.99
C VAL A 454 16.61 36.88 4.55
N VAL A 455 15.94 37.23 3.45
CA VAL A 455 15.69 38.61 3.07
C VAL A 455 14.19 38.86 3.26
N SER A 456 13.86 39.66 4.27
CA SER A 456 12.50 40.12 4.53
C SER A 456 12.13 41.29 3.62
N GLY A 457 10.95 41.20 3.02
CA GLY A 457 10.17 42.34 2.53
C GLY A 457 10.12 42.48 1.02
N PHE A 458 8.95 42.21 0.43
CA PHE A 458 8.41 42.96 -0.71
C PHE A 458 6.88 42.83 -0.73
N GLU A 459 6.20 43.98 -0.76
CA GLU A 459 4.75 44.15 -0.92
C GLU A 459 4.34 43.91 -2.38
N VAL A 460 3.15 43.34 -2.57
CA VAL A 460 2.56 43.07 -3.89
C VAL A 460 1.51 44.15 -4.18
N SER A 461 1.85 45.12 -5.03
CA SER A 461 0.85 45.90 -5.76
C SER A 461 1.34 46.21 -7.18
N ASP A 462 0.39 46.05 -8.11
CA ASP A 462 0.39 46.44 -9.53
C ASP A 462 1.01 45.46 -10.55
N LEU A 463 0.14 44.79 -11.34
CA LEU A 463 0.05 44.84 -12.82
C LEU A 463 -0.87 43.70 -13.39
N PRO A 464 -1.31 43.76 -14.68
CA PRO A 464 -2.70 43.58 -15.10
C PRO A 464 -3.04 42.20 -15.68
N VAL A 465 -4.34 41.88 -15.62
CA VAL A 465 -5.00 40.74 -16.29
C VAL A 465 -4.92 40.90 -17.82
N ARG A 466 -4.32 39.93 -18.50
CA ARG A 466 -4.50 39.70 -19.95
C ARG A 466 -4.97 38.27 -20.19
N GLY A 467 -6.13 38.16 -20.84
CA GLY A 467 -6.78 36.90 -21.15
C GLY A 467 -6.00 36.04 -22.14
N VAL A 468 -6.13 34.74 -21.94
CA VAL A 468 -5.67 33.71 -22.87
C VAL A 468 -6.89 32.91 -23.33
N LYS A 469 -7.01 32.81 -24.66
CA LYS A 469 -8.03 32.05 -25.38
C LYS A 469 -7.60 30.58 -25.51
N ASP A 470 -8.61 29.72 -25.42
CA ASP A 470 -8.80 28.42 -26.07
C ASP A 470 -7.58 27.50 -26.23
N HIS A 471 -7.42 26.55 -25.31
CA HIS A 471 -6.77 25.25 -25.58
C HIS A 471 -7.61 24.09 -25.03
N ALA A 472 -7.67 23.01 -25.83
CA ALA A 472 -8.61 21.90 -25.71
C ALA A 472 -8.40 21.05 -24.43
N PRO A 473 -9.47 20.52 -23.80
CA PRO A 473 -9.35 19.67 -22.63
C PRO A 473 -8.75 18.29 -22.96
N SER A 474 -7.93 17.79 -22.03
CA SER A 474 -7.42 16.42 -22.03
C SER A 474 -8.57 15.40 -22.06
N ALA A 475 -8.42 14.37 -22.89
CA ALA A 475 -9.47 13.40 -23.22
C ALA A 475 -9.94 12.52 -22.03
N SER A 476 -9.31 12.60 -20.85
CA SER A 476 -9.73 11.83 -19.66
C SER A 476 -10.92 12.44 -18.92
N HIS A 477 -11.05 13.77 -18.87
CA HIS A 477 -12.10 14.43 -18.09
C HIS A 477 -13.47 14.40 -18.78
N ALA A 478 -13.50 14.58 -20.10
CA ALA A 478 -14.74 14.44 -20.89
C ALA A 478 -15.30 13.00 -20.81
N SER A 479 -14.41 12.01 -20.72
CA SER A 479 -14.77 10.60 -20.56
C SER A 479 -15.36 10.29 -19.17
N PHE A 480 -14.87 10.96 -18.12
CA PHE A 480 -15.44 10.87 -16.76
C PHE A 480 -16.84 11.50 -16.69
N LEU A 481 -17.02 12.73 -17.19
CA LEU A 481 -18.33 13.39 -17.21
C LEU A 481 -19.36 12.63 -18.06
N ALA A 482 -18.93 12.03 -19.18
CA ALA A 482 -19.79 11.16 -19.99
C ALA A 482 -20.18 9.88 -19.25
N ALA A 483 -19.24 9.21 -18.57
CA ALA A 483 -19.51 8.00 -17.80
C ALA A 483 -20.44 8.26 -16.60
N VAL A 484 -20.32 9.40 -15.93
CA VAL A 484 -21.24 9.82 -14.84
C VAL A 484 -22.63 10.12 -15.39
N SER A 485 -22.74 10.75 -16.57
CA SER A 485 -24.03 11.01 -17.21
C SER A 485 -24.73 9.73 -17.73
N GLU A 486 -23.96 8.68 -18.06
CA GLU A 486 -24.49 7.41 -18.59
C GLU A 486 -24.84 6.39 -17.50
N THR A 487 -24.30 6.53 -16.28
CA THR A 487 -24.52 5.60 -15.15
C THR A 487 -25.71 5.97 -14.25
N ILE A 488 -26.36 7.11 -14.50
CA ILE A 488 -27.47 7.62 -13.69
C ILE A 488 -28.76 7.51 -14.51
N PRO A 489 -29.81 6.82 -14.02
CA PRO A 489 -31.08 6.76 -14.73
C PRO A 489 -31.66 8.18 -14.90
N PRO A 490 -32.27 8.50 -16.06
CA PRO A 490 -32.81 9.82 -16.31
C PRO A 490 -33.91 10.15 -15.29
N VAL A 491 -34.04 11.44 -14.97
CA VAL A 491 -35.17 11.98 -14.21
C VAL A 491 -36.46 11.54 -14.92
N CYS A 492 -37.19 10.60 -14.34
CA CYS A 492 -38.57 10.35 -14.74
C CYS A 492 -39.34 11.62 -14.38
N SER A 493 -39.86 12.27 -15.42
CA SER A 493 -40.91 13.29 -15.30
C SER A 493 -42.02 12.76 -14.42
N THR A 494 -42.59 13.66 -13.63
CA THR A 494 -43.78 13.48 -12.82
C THR A 494 -44.88 12.72 -13.55
N ASP A 495 -45.03 11.43 -13.24
CA ASP A 495 -46.30 10.72 -13.32
C ASP A 495 -46.29 9.67 -12.20
N GLU A 496 -47.28 9.77 -11.33
CA GLU A 496 -47.65 8.73 -10.38
C GLU A 496 -47.97 7.45 -11.18
N ASP A 497 -47.52 6.29 -10.69
CA ASP A 497 -47.72 4.94 -11.27
C ASP A 497 -46.68 4.42 -12.29
N ASP A 498 -45.48 4.03 -11.84
CA ASP A 498 -44.92 2.69 -12.18
C ASP A 498 -43.75 2.30 -11.26
N ARG A 499 -44.01 1.44 -10.27
CA ARG A 499 -42.99 0.80 -9.42
C ARG A 499 -42.94 -0.69 -9.75
N SER A 500 -42.11 -1.10 -10.70
CA SER A 500 -41.94 -2.53 -11.00
C SER A 500 -40.54 -2.92 -11.49
N TYR A 501 -39.47 -2.45 -10.84
CA TYR A 501 -38.14 -3.08 -10.97
C TYR A 501 -37.34 -2.99 -9.66
N THR A 502 -37.57 -3.92 -8.73
CA THR A 502 -36.61 -4.28 -7.69
C THR A 502 -36.74 -5.77 -7.36
N SER A 503 -35.73 -6.57 -7.73
CA SER A 503 -35.60 -7.95 -7.28
C SER A 503 -34.61 -8.07 -6.11
N SER A 504 -35.13 -8.58 -4.99
CA SER A 504 -34.45 -9.35 -3.95
C SER A 504 -33.20 -8.75 -3.28
N LEU A 505 -33.38 -7.71 -2.47
CA LEU A 505 -32.69 -7.51 -1.20
C LEU A 505 -33.79 -7.23 -0.17
N ALA A 506 -33.76 -7.92 0.97
CA ALA A 506 -34.84 -7.92 1.96
C ALA A 506 -35.32 -6.49 2.28
N GLN A 507 -36.53 -6.15 1.82
CA GLN A 507 -37.18 -4.90 2.18
C GLN A 507 -37.64 -5.02 3.63
N GLU A 508 -36.78 -4.59 4.58
CA GLU A 508 -37.32 -4.03 5.80
C GLU A 508 -38.25 -2.88 5.41
N ASP A 509 -39.46 -2.88 5.97
CA ASP A 509 -40.45 -1.83 5.81
C ASP A 509 -39.86 -0.51 6.36
N ASP A 510 -39.89 0.56 5.57
CA ASP A 510 -39.35 1.86 5.97
C ASP A 510 -40.03 2.36 7.27
N ALA A 511 -41.30 2.01 7.49
CA ALA A 511 -42.01 2.31 8.73
C ALA A 511 -41.41 1.54 9.94
N PHE A 512 -40.98 0.30 9.75
CA PHE A 512 -40.33 -0.50 10.80
C PHE A 512 -38.95 0.08 11.15
N LEU A 513 -38.16 0.43 10.14
CA LEU A 513 -36.84 1.03 10.34
C LEU A 513 -36.93 2.39 11.05
N ILE A 514 -37.85 3.25 10.62
CA ILE A 514 -38.10 4.56 11.24
C ILE A 514 -38.59 4.39 12.69
N ASN A 515 -39.46 3.42 12.98
CA ASN A 515 -39.91 3.16 14.35
C ASN A 515 -38.75 2.79 15.29
N ASN A 516 -37.84 1.92 14.84
CA ASN A 516 -36.67 1.51 15.62
C ASN A 516 -35.71 2.68 15.88
N ILE A 517 -35.62 3.62 14.94
CA ILE A 517 -34.82 4.83 15.06
C ILE A 517 -35.45 5.80 16.07
N ILE A 518 -36.77 6.03 15.98
CA ILE A 518 -37.50 6.92 16.92
C ILE A 518 -37.32 6.44 18.36
N ASP A 519 -37.32 5.13 18.59
CA ASP A 519 -37.14 4.53 19.91
C ASP A 519 -35.76 4.80 20.53
N GLN A 520 -34.80 5.27 19.73
CA GLN A 520 -33.43 5.56 20.13
C GLN A 520 -33.08 7.05 20.06
N LEU A 521 -34.05 7.92 19.74
CA LEU A 521 -33.83 9.36 19.70
C LEU A 521 -33.62 9.92 21.12
N PRO A 522 -32.71 10.90 21.30
CA PRO A 522 -32.61 11.63 22.56
C PRO A 522 -33.91 12.39 22.88
N PRO A 523 -34.13 12.77 24.15
CA PRO A 523 -35.25 13.64 24.51
C PRO A 523 -35.28 14.91 23.64
N ARG A 524 -36.49 15.39 23.33
CA ARG A 524 -36.67 16.53 22.41
C ARG A 524 -35.86 17.74 22.84
N GLU A 525 -35.81 18.04 24.13
CA GLU A 525 -35.07 19.18 24.69
C GLU A 525 -33.56 19.05 24.46
N VAL A 526 -33.03 17.84 24.55
CA VAL A 526 -31.61 17.52 24.26
C VAL A 526 -31.32 17.71 22.77
N SER A 527 -32.22 17.22 21.91
CA SER A 527 -32.07 17.31 20.47
C SER A 527 -32.22 18.75 19.96
N GLU A 528 -33.12 19.55 20.54
CA GLU A 528 -33.25 20.98 20.23
C GLU A 528 -31.97 21.75 20.58
N ALA A 529 -31.32 21.43 21.70
CA ALA A 529 -30.04 22.03 22.08
C ALA A 529 -28.91 21.65 21.11
N LEU A 530 -28.85 20.39 20.66
CA LEU A 530 -27.87 19.93 19.66
C LEU A 530 -28.08 20.62 18.30
N VAL A 531 -29.33 20.76 17.85
CA VAL A 531 -29.65 21.47 16.61
C VAL A 531 -29.23 22.95 16.72
N ALA A 532 -29.47 23.60 17.86
CA ALA A 532 -28.99 24.97 18.08
C ALA A 532 -27.46 25.09 18.02
N LEU A 533 -26.72 24.12 18.56
CA LEU A 533 -25.25 24.06 18.44
C LEU A 533 -24.79 23.90 16.99
N PHE A 534 -25.49 23.10 16.20
CA PHE A 534 -25.20 22.93 14.77
C PHE A 534 -25.26 24.26 14.03
N PHE A 535 -26.38 24.99 14.15
CA PHE A 535 -26.54 26.28 13.48
C PHE A 535 -25.57 27.35 14.02
N THR A 536 -25.19 27.26 15.29
CA THR A 536 -24.25 28.22 15.91
C THR A 536 -22.81 28.02 15.42
N PHE A 537 -22.33 26.78 15.38
CA PHE A 537 -20.90 26.49 15.17
C PHE A 537 -20.58 25.94 13.78
N LEU A 538 -21.42 25.05 13.24
CA LEU A 538 -21.14 24.33 11.99
C LEU A 538 -21.67 25.06 10.75
N GLU A 539 -22.79 25.76 10.85
CA GLU A 539 -23.35 26.56 9.75
C GLU A 539 -22.73 27.96 9.64
N SER A 540 -21.76 28.28 10.48
CA SER A 540 -21.11 29.60 10.48
C SER A 540 -20.42 29.94 9.14
N ASN A 541 -19.94 28.92 8.42
CA ASN A 541 -19.11 29.05 7.21
C ASN A 541 -19.65 28.31 5.98
N TRP A 542 -20.67 27.46 6.14
CA TRP A 542 -21.13 26.50 5.14
C TRP A 542 -22.65 26.53 5.03
N TYR A 543 -23.21 26.11 3.89
CA TYR A 543 -24.67 26.02 3.71
C TYR A 543 -25.09 24.59 3.39
N TYR A 544 -25.90 23.98 4.25
CA TYR A 544 -26.28 22.56 4.16
C TYR A 544 -27.71 22.35 3.68
N PHE A 545 -28.64 23.20 4.10
CA PHE A 545 -30.07 23.15 3.80
C PHE A 545 -30.77 24.44 4.26
N ASP A 546 -32.04 24.62 3.91
CA ASP A 546 -32.90 25.69 4.46
C ASP A 546 -33.26 25.38 5.92
N GLU A 547 -32.82 26.23 6.85
CA GLU A 547 -33.08 26.11 8.29
C GLU A 547 -34.57 25.97 8.60
N LYS A 548 -35.44 26.75 7.94
CA LYS A 548 -36.88 26.72 8.21
C LYS A 548 -37.48 25.36 7.84
N ARG A 549 -37.05 24.81 6.71
CA ARG A 549 -37.44 23.46 6.28
C ARG A 549 -36.94 22.42 7.28
N PHE A 550 -35.69 22.51 7.72
CA PHE A 550 -35.10 21.57 8.68
C PHE A 550 -35.86 21.53 10.00
N TRP A 551 -36.19 22.70 10.58
CA TRP A 551 -37.01 22.76 11.80
C TRP A 551 -38.42 22.17 11.60
N GLY A 552 -38.97 22.26 10.40
CA GLY A 552 -40.20 21.56 10.02
C GLY A 552 -40.05 20.04 10.09
N LEU A 553 -38.98 19.49 9.49
CA LEU A 553 -38.65 18.05 9.54
C LEU A 553 -38.43 17.58 10.98
N PHE A 554 -37.64 18.33 11.75
CA PHE A 554 -37.37 18.05 13.16
C PHE A 554 -38.67 18.02 13.98
N THR A 555 -39.53 19.02 13.82
CA THR A 555 -40.81 19.07 14.54
C THR A 555 -41.71 17.90 14.17
N HIS A 556 -41.72 17.50 12.90
CA HIS A 556 -42.52 16.37 12.42
C HIS A 556 -42.00 15.03 12.94
N LEU A 557 -40.67 14.84 13.02
CA LEU A 557 -40.04 13.64 13.57
C LEU A 557 -40.36 13.46 15.07
N TYR A 558 -40.43 14.55 15.83
CA TYR A 558 -40.70 14.54 17.28
C TYR A 558 -42.19 14.71 17.64
N ALA A 559 -43.11 14.81 16.68
CA ALA A 559 -44.53 15.01 16.96
C ALA A 559 -45.20 13.75 17.52
N ASP A 560 -45.24 12.69 16.72
CA ASP A 560 -45.75 11.36 17.08
C ASP A 560 -45.26 10.33 16.04
N ARG A 561 -45.40 9.02 16.35
CA ARG A 561 -44.92 7.96 15.44
C ARG A 561 -45.59 7.98 14.06
N ALA A 562 -46.87 8.33 13.98
CA ALA A 562 -47.60 8.34 12.71
C ALA A 562 -47.16 9.51 11.82
N SER A 563 -46.81 10.65 12.42
CA SER A 563 -46.15 11.76 11.75
C SER A 563 -44.75 11.38 11.28
N ALA A 564 -43.92 10.82 12.16
CA ALA A 564 -42.55 10.45 11.81
C ALA A 564 -42.45 9.40 10.69
N GLN A 565 -43.41 8.45 10.62
CA GLN A 565 -43.49 7.45 9.53
C GLN A 565 -43.81 8.06 8.15
N GLN A 566 -44.31 9.29 8.08
CA GLN A 566 -44.57 9.99 6.82
C GLN A 566 -43.33 10.67 6.26
N LEU A 567 -42.25 10.78 7.03
CA LEU A 567 -40.99 11.35 6.57
C LEU A 567 -40.28 10.42 5.61
N HIS A 568 -39.64 11.01 4.60
CA HIS A 568 -38.77 10.26 3.72
C HIS A 568 -37.51 9.81 4.50
N PRO A 569 -36.96 8.60 4.25
CA PRO A 569 -35.74 8.14 4.90
C PRO A 569 -34.55 9.11 4.82
N THR A 570 -34.42 9.89 3.75
CA THR A 570 -33.38 10.92 3.64
C THR A 570 -33.59 12.06 4.66
N ASP A 571 -34.82 12.48 4.90
CA ASP A 571 -35.14 13.54 5.86
C ASP A 571 -34.81 13.09 7.29
N VAL A 572 -35.16 11.84 7.63
CA VAL A 572 -34.80 11.23 8.93
C VAL A 572 -33.28 11.13 9.07
N CYS A 573 -32.58 10.71 8.01
CA CYS A 573 -31.12 10.62 7.99
C CYS A 573 -30.46 11.99 8.21
N GLN A 574 -30.97 13.07 7.61
CA GLN A 574 -30.45 14.41 7.82
C GLN A 574 -30.55 14.83 9.29
N VAL A 575 -31.69 14.59 9.94
CA VAL A 575 -31.87 14.92 11.36
C VAL A 575 -30.88 14.14 12.23
N LEU A 576 -30.71 12.84 11.99
CA LEU A 576 -29.76 12.01 12.73
C LEU A 576 -28.31 12.50 12.58
N LEU A 577 -27.89 12.84 11.36
CA LEU A 577 -26.54 13.31 11.09
C LEU A 577 -26.26 14.68 11.70
N VAL A 578 -27.24 15.58 11.70
CA VAL A 578 -27.15 16.87 12.40
C VAL A 578 -26.96 16.65 13.90
N LEU A 579 -27.74 15.76 14.51
CA LEU A 579 -27.60 15.44 15.93
C LEU A 579 -26.25 14.76 16.25
N ALA A 580 -25.81 13.84 15.38
CA ALA A 580 -24.53 13.15 15.53
C ALA A 580 -23.35 14.13 15.46
N LEU A 581 -23.33 14.99 14.43
CA LEU A 581 -22.27 15.98 14.22
C LEU A 581 -22.28 17.05 15.30
N ALA A 582 -23.44 17.56 15.71
CA ALA A 582 -23.54 18.51 16.83
C ALA A 582 -23.03 17.92 18.15
N SER A 583 -23.17 16.61 18.35
CA SER A 583 -22.72 15.95 19.58
C SER A 583 -21.20 16.03 19.79
N THR A 584 -20.41 16.20 18.72
CA THR A 584 -18.95 16.40 18.83
C THR A 584 -18.59 17.75 19.44
N PHE A 585 -19.48 18.75 19.33
CA PHE A 585 -19.33 20.11 19.87
C PHE A 585 -19.98 20.30 21.25
N LYS A 586 -20.57 19.25 21.84
CA LYS A 586 -21.21 19.31 23.17
C LYS A 586 -20.35 19.95 24.25
N HIS A 587 -19.03 19.77 24.18
CA HIS A 587 -18.06 20.36 25.13
C HIS A 587 -18.00 21.90 25.09
N LEU A 588 -18.57 22.55 24.07
CA LEU A 588 -18.64 24.00 23.93
C LEU A 588 -19.94 24.61 24.50
N ALA A 589 -20.86 23.78 25.02
CA ALA A 589 -22.14 24.23 25.58
C ALA A 589 -22.08 24.34 27.12
N GLU A 590 -22.13 25.55 27.68
CA GLU A 590 -22.35 25.78 29.12
C GLU A 590 -23.76 26.37 29.41
N PRO A 591 -24.52 25.89 30.43
CA PRO A 591 -24.35 24.71 31.27
C PRO A 591 -25.51 23.72 31.03
N PHE A 592 -25.41 22.86 30.01
CA PHE A 592 -26.34 21.74 29.83
C PHE A 592 -25.58 20.43 30.05
N GLU A 593 -25.74 19.82 31.23
CA GLU A 593 -25.25 18.48 31.50
C GLU A 593 -26.14 17.46 30.79
N PHE A 594 -25.71 16.97 29.63
CA PHE A 594 -26.36 15.83 29.01
C PHE A 594 -25.94 14.56 29.77
N ALA A 595 -26.90 13.94 30.46
CA ALA A 595 -26.72 12.70 31.19
C ALA A 595 -26.26 11.57 30.25
N ASN A 596 -25.00 11.14 30.39
CA ASN A 596 -24.56 9.73 30.52
C ASN A 596 -23.04 9.62 30.34
N GLY A 597 -22.41 8.91 31.26
CA GLY A 597 -20.98 8.58 31.26
C GLY A 597 -20.65 7.36 30.42
N GLU A 598 -20.83 7.44 29.09
CA GLU A 598 -20.34 6.43 28.15
C GLU A 598 -18.97 6.83 27.58
N ARG A 599 -18.08 5.84 27.38
CA ARG A 599 -16.73 6.00 26.83
C ARG A 599 -16.70 5.95 25.28
N ASP A 600 -17.85 6.17 24.65
CA ASP A 600 -18.03 6.02 23.19
C ASP A 600 -17.82 7.34 22.44
N VAL A 601 -17.51 7.25 21.13
CA VAL A 601 -17.36 8.42 20.25
C VAL A 601 -18.66 9.25 20.25
N PRO A 602 -18.62 10.57 20.48
CA PRO A 602 -19.82 11.40 20.55
C PRO A 602 -20.71 11.28 19.30
N GLY A 603 -22.00 11.02 19.50
CA GLY A 603 -22.96 10.89 18.41
C GLY A 603 -22.90 9.58 17.61
N SER A 604 -22.05 8.63 18.00
CA SER A 604 -21.83 7.35 17.27
C SER A 604 -23.13 6.56 17.02
N LYS A 605 -23.95 6.35 18.05
CA LYS A 605 -25.25 5.66 17.92
C LYS A 605 -26.21 6.36 16.94
N LEU A 606 -26.17 7.69 16.88
CA LEU A 606 -26.98 8.47 15.94
C LEU A 606 -26.46 8.31 14.51
N PHE A 607 -25.13 8.32 14.36
CA PHE A 607 -24.46 8.07 13.08
C PHE A 607 -24.71 6.64 12.58
N GLU A 608 -24.64 5.63 13.45
CA GLU A 608 -24.99 4.23 13.14
C GLU A 608 -26.44 4.09 12.68
N ASN A 609 -27.38 4.78 13.34
CA ASN A 609 -28.77 4.78 12.91
C ASN A 609 -28.95 5.50 11.56
N ALA A 610 -28.15 6.53 11.27
CA ALA A 610 -28.14 7.18 9.96
C ALA A 610 -27.57 6.26 8.86
N THR A 611 -26.53 5.47 9.14
CA THR A 611 -25.95 4.53 8.16
C THR A 611 -26.88 3.36 7.85
N ARG A 612 -27.81 3.00 8.74
CA ARG A 612 -28.89 2.03 8.39
C ARG A 612 -29.80 2.53 7.27
N LEU A 613 -29.94 3.85 7.11
CA LEU A 613 -30.71 4.48 6.04
C LEU A 613 -29.90 4.65 4.74
N LEU A 614 -28.62 4.28 4.74
CA LEU A 614 -27.68 4.53 3.63
C LEU A 614 -28.17 3.96 2.29
N SER A 615 -28.77 2.77 2.27
CA SER A 615 -29.31 2.18 1.05
C SER A 615 -30.41 3.05 0.41
N ARG A 616 -31.26 3.68 1.24
CA ARG A 616 -32.31 4.62 0.79
C ARG A 616 -31.71 5.95 0.35
N VAL A 617 -30.70 6.44 1.06
CA VAL A 617 -29.97 7.66 0.69
C VAL A 617 -29.29 7.51 -0.66
N ILE A 618 -28.60 6.39 -0.92
CA ILE A 618 -27.98 6.10 -2.22
C ILE A 618 -29.04 6.08 -3.33
N ALA A 619 -30.17 5.41 -3.09
CA ALA A 619 -31.24 5.25 -4.09
C ALA A 619 -32.03 6.53 -4.39
N ALA A 620 -32.11 7.47 -3.44
CA ALA A 620 -32.95 8.66 -3.57
C ALA A 620 -32.48 9.64 -4.66
N ASN A 621 -31.16 9.69 -4.93
CA ASN A 621 -30.53 10.60 -5.90
C ASN A 621 -31.19 12.00 -5.88
N SER A 622 -31.15 12.68 -4.75
CA SER A 622 -31.83 13.95 -4.50
C SER A 622 -30.89 14.96 -3.84
N VAL A 623 -31.33 16.20 -3.68
CA VAL A 623 -30.54 17.23 -2.96
C VAL A 623 -30.30 16.80 -1.51
N GLU A 624 -31.30 16.17 -0.91
CA GLU A 624 -31.26 15.66 0.45
C GLU A 624 -30.21 14.54 0.59
N SER A 625 -30.09 13.66 -0.42
CA SER A 625 -29.06 12.60 -0.38
C SER A 625 -27.64 13.17 -0.52
N VAL A 626 -27.43 14.18 -1.37
CA VAL A 626 -26.16 14.92 -1.46
C VAL A 626 -25.80 15.51 -0.10
N THR A 627 -26.76 16.15 0.56
CA THR A 627 -26.57 16.71 1.90
C THR A 627 -26.29 15.64 2.96
N CYS A 628 -26.97 14.49 2.93
CA CYS A 628 -26.66 13.37 3.82
C CYS A 628 -25.21 12.92 3.67
N PHE A 629 -24.71 12.75 2.44
CA PHE A 629 -23.33 12.37 2.20
C PHE A 629 -22.33 13.42 2.66
N LEU A 630 -22.62 14.70 2.44
CA LEU A 630 -21.81 15.79 2.97
C LEU A 630 -21.74 15.74 4.50
N LEU A 631 -22.88 15.63 5.19
CA LEU A 631 -22.92 15.57 6.66
C LEU A 631 -22.24 14.31 7.20
N MET A 632 -22.40 13.16 6.53
CA MET A 632 -21.67 11.93 6.87
C MET A 632 -20.17 12.15 6.78
N SER A 633 -19.70 12.77 5.69
CA SER A 633 -18.28 13.08 5.51
C SER A 633 -17.76 13.98 6.64
N LEU A 634 -18.51 15.00 7.05
CA LEU A 634 -18.08 15.94 8.09
C LEU A 634 -18.07 15.30 9.48
N TYR A 635 -18.99 14.38 9.77
CA TYR A 635 -18.96 13.61 11.02
C TYR A 635 -17.70 12.74 11.11
N LEU A 636 -17.37 12.04 10.02
CA LEU A 636 -16.19 11.19 9.96
C LEU A 636 -14.90 12.01 10.04
N LEU A 637 -14.86 13.18 9.41
CA LEU A 637 -13.74 14.11 9.57
C LEU A 637 -13.60 14.59 11.02
N ALA A 638 -14.70 14.90 11.69
CA ALA A 638 -14.70 15.34 13.10
C ALA A 638 -14.32 14.22 14.09
N THR A 639 -14.38 12.96 13.65
CA THR A 639 -14.07 11.77 14.46
C THR A 639 -12.80 11.03 14.02
N ASP A 640 -12.00 11.67 13.15
CA ASP A 640 -10.70 11.19 12.65
C ASP A 640 -10.76 9.93 11.75
N ASP A 641 -11.89 9.69 11.08
CA ASP A 641 -12.05 8.65 10.05
C ASP A 641 -11.90 9.27 8.64
N ILE A 642 -10.65 9.51 8.27
CA ILE A 642 -10.26 10.20 7.04
C ILE A 642 -10.60 9.38 5.78
N GLU A 643 -10.49 8.05 5.84
CA GLU A 643 -10.72 7.18 4.69
C GLU A 643 -12.20 7.19 4.28
N HIS A 644 -13.11 7.00 5.23
CA HIS A 644 -14.54 7.04 4.95
C HIS A 644 -15.03 8.46 4.68
N HIS A 645 -14.44 9.49 5.30
CA HIS A 645 -14.70 10.89 4.97
C HIS A 645 -14.57 11.13 3.46
N HIS A 646 -13.46 10.71 2.86
CA HIS A 646 -13.20 10.91 1.44
C HIS A 646 -14.22 10.17 0.55
N ILE A 647 -14.63 8.96 0.93
CA ILE A 647 -15.62 8.18 0.20
C ILE A 647 -16.96 8.93 0.16
N TYR A 648 -17.47 9.36 1.31
CA TYR A 648 -18.76 10.04 1.36
C TYR A 648 -18.72 11.44 0.74
N LEU A 649 -17.59 12.15 0.84
CA LEU A 649 -17.40 13.43 0.16
C LEU A 649 -17.39 13.26 -1.36
N GLY A 650 -16.75 12.20 -1.86
CA GLY A 650 -16.80 11.81 -3.26
C GLY A 650 -18.20 11.43 -3.73
N LEU A 651 -18.98 10.69 -2.92
CA LEU A 651 -20.38 10.37 -3.21
C LEU A 651 -21.26 11.62 -3.26
N ALA A 652 -21.06 12.56 -2.34
CA ALA A 652 -21.76 13.85 -2.33
C ALA A 652 -21.49 14.63 -3.61
N LEU A 653 -20.22 14.76 -4.02
CA LEU A 653 -19.85 15.48 -5.23
C LEU A 653 -20.34 14.77 -6.50
N ASN A 654 -20.22 13.45 -6.57
CA ASN A 654 -20.70 12.66 -7.70
C ASN A 654 -22.22 12.79 -7.88
N GLN A 655 -23.00 12.70 -6.81
CA GLN A 655 -24.44 12.91 -6.89
C GLN A 655 -24.79 14.37 -7.24
N ALA A 656 -24.07 15.36 -6.69
CA ALA A 656 -24.29 16.76 -7.04
C ALA A 656 -24.00 17.05 -8.52
N VAL A 657 -22.97 16.41 -9.09
CA VAL A 657 -22.68 16.45 -10.52
C VAL A 657 -23.77 15.75 -11.32
N GLY A 658 -24.21 14.56 -10.88
CA GLY A 658 -25.31 13.80 -11.49
C GLY A 658 -26.63 14.57 -11.55
N LEU A 659 -26.93 15.34 -10.50
CA LEU A 659 -28.09 16.25 -10.42
C LEU A 659 -27.88 17.58 -11.16
N SER A 660 -26.77 17.72 -11.89
CA SER A 660 -26.40 18.92 -12.64
C SER A 660 -26.34 20.20 -11.79
N MET A 661 -26.09 20.09 -10.48
CA MET A 661 -26.05 21.24 -9.56
C MET A 661 -24.90 22.21 -9.87
N HIS A 662 -23.87 21.74 -10.57
CA HIS A 662 -22.72 22.52 -11.05
C HIS A 662 -23.00 23.35 -12.31
N ARG A 663 -24.15 23.16 -12.98
CA ARG A 663 -24.44 23.78 -14.29
C ARG A 663 -25.51 24.86 -14.21
N ALA A 664 -25.29 25.98 -14.90
CA ALA A 664 -26.33 26.98 -15.11
C ALA A 664 -27.36 26.52 -16.17
N GLY A 665 -28.64 26.78 -15.91
CA GLY A 665 -29.71 26.70 -16.92
C GLY A 665 -30.28 25.31 -17.23
N VAL A 666 -29.76 24.23 -16.64
CA VAL A 666 -30.27 22.85 -16.85
C VAL A 666 -31.64 22.63 -16.18
N ASN A 667 -31.90 23.30 -15.06
CA ASN A 667 -33.14 23.18 -14.29
C ASN A 667 -34.02 24.42 -14.42
N ALA A 668 -34.28 24.89 -15.65
CA ALA A 668 -35.01 26.15 -15.89
C ALA A 668 -36.46 26.14 -15.34
N GLU A 669 -37.03 24.96 -15.13
CA GLU A 669 -38.38 24.76 -14.58
C GLU A 669 -38.44 24.90 -13.04
N GLU A 670 -37.28 24.90 -12.36
CA GLU A 670 -37.21 25.04 -10.90
C GLU A 670 -37.39 26.50 -10.45
N THR A 671 -38.07 26.68 -9.32
CA THR A 671 -38.25 28.01 -8.74
C THR A 671 -36.89 28.64 -8.42
N PRO A 672 -36.76 29.98 -8.49
CA PRO A 672 -35.52 30.66 -8.13
C PRO A 672 -34.98 30.26 -6.75
N GLU A 673 -35.87 29.98 -5.79
CA GLU A 673 -35.56 29.53 -4.42
C GLU A 673 -34.83 28.18 -4.46
N ALA A 674 -35.42 27.19 -5.12
CA ALA A 674 -34.86 25.84 -5.20
C ALA A 674 -33.50 25.82 -5.91
N ARG A 675 -33.34 26.65 -6.95
CA ARG A 675 -32.06 26.79 -7.66
C ARG A 675 -30.98 27.40 -6.78
N GLU A 676 -31.32 28.40 -5.96
CA GLU A 676 -30.37 29.02 -5.04
C GLU A 676 -29.92 28.02 -3.95
N VAL A 677 -30.86 27.29 -3.35
CA VAL A 677 -30.56 26.25 -2.35
C VAL A 677 -29.61 25.19 -2.93
N LYS A 678 -29.92 24.70 -4.14
CA LYS A 678 -29.05 23.75 -4.85
C LYS A 678 -27.65 24.31 -5.11
N GLY A 679 -27.57 25.55 -5.59
CA GLY A 679 -26.29 26.21 -5.87
C GLY A 679 -25.43 26.34 -4.62
N ARG A 680 -26.02 26.76 -3.49
CA ARG A 680 -25.31 26.90 -2.21
C ARG A 680 -24.81 25.56 -1.65
N ILE A 681 -25.61 24.50 -1.76
CA ILE A 681 -25.22 23.15 -1.35
C ILE A 681 -24.06 22.65 -2.22
N PHE A 682 -24.17 22.80 -3.55
CA PHE A 682 -23.10 22.42 -4.47
C PHE A 682 -21.79 23.13 -4.14
N TRP A 683 -21.83 24.45 -3.95
CA TRP A 683 -20.63 25.22 -3.63
C TRP A 683 -20.01 24.82 -2.29
N THR A 684 -20.83 24.43 -1.32
CA THR A 684 -20.34 23.87 -0.05
C THR A 684 -19.64 22.53 -0.27
N VAL A 685 -20.27 21.59 -1.00
CA VAL A 685 -19.66 20.29 -1.33
C VAL A 685 -18.34 20.46 -2.08
N TYR A 686 -18.33 21.31 -3.12
CA TYR A 686 -17.14 21.62 -3.90
C TYR A 686 -16.02 22.17 -3.02
N THR A 687 -16.34 23.11 -2.14
CA THR A 687 -15.32 23.75 -1.31
C THR A 687 -14.73 22.79 -0.28
N VAL A 688 -15.58 21.99 0.38
CA VAL A 688 -15.12 20.97 1.34
C VAL A 688 -14.26 19.92 0.64
N GLU A 689 -14.69 19.44 -0.53
CA GLU A 689 -13.88 18.53 -1.37
C GLU A 689 -12.51 19.10 -1.68
N ARG A 690 -12.46 20.39 -2.03
CA ARG A 690 -11.22 20.98 -2.52
C ARG A 690 -10.23 21.29 -1.42
N LEU A 691 -10.71 21.73 -0.27
CA LEU A 691 -9.87 21.92 0.92
C LEU A 691 -9.34 20.57 1.42
N THR A 692 -10.19 19.55 1.51
CA THR A 692 -9.79 18.20 1.93
C THR A 692 -8.78 17.60 0.96
N SER A 693 -9.09 17.58 -0.35
CA SER A 693 -8.23 16.95 -1.36
C SER A 693 -6.89 17.67 -1.50
N GLY A 694 -6.89 19.01 -1.40
CA GLY A 694 -5.66 19.80 -1.39
C GLY A 694 -4.76 19.49 -0.19
N VAL A 695 -5.33 19.35 1.01
CA VAL A 695 -4.56 18.97 2.22
C VAL A 695 -4.04 17.53 2.14
N MET A 696 -4.82 16.61 1.56
CA MET A 696 -4.48 15.19 1.47
C MET A 696 -3.63 14.83 0.25
N GLY A 697 -3.39 15.76 -0.67
CA GLY A 697 -2.65 15.50 -1.91
C GLY A 697 -3.39 14.57 -2.88
N LEU A 698 -4.73 14.56 -2.83
CA LEU A 698 -5.58 13.70 -3.64
C LEU A 698 -6.02 14.40 -4.94
N PRO A 699 -6.24 13.64 -6.02
CA PRO A 699 -6.67 14.21 -7.30
C PRO A 699 -8.05 14.85 -7.18
N THR A 700 -8.21 16.00 -7.82
CA THR A 700 -9.44 16.79 -7.81
C THR A 700 -10.52 16.19 -8.71
N MET A 701 -11.75 16.07 -8.22
CA MET A 701 -12.83 15.37 -8.94
C MET A 701 -13.54 16.24 -9.99
N LEU A 702 -13.68 17.55 -9.73
CA LEU A 702 -14.32 18.51 -10.62
C LEU A 702 -13.44 19.75 -10.78
N GLN A 703 -13.18 20.20 -12.00
CA GLN A 703 -12.34 21.38 -12.26
C GLN A 703 -13.18 22.66 -12.27
N VAL A 704 -12.62 23.79 -11.83
CA VAL A 704 -13.33 25.09 -11.79
C VAL A 704 -13.97 25.45 -13.14
N LYS A 705 -13.26 25.18 -14.24
CA LYS A 705 -13.75 25.47 -15.61
C LYS A 705 -15.03 24.74 -16.01
N ASP A 706 -15.32 23.61 -15.35
CA ASP A 706 -16.51 22.80 -15.62
C ASP A 706 -17.73 23.26 -14.79
N ILE A 707 -17.54 24.26 -13.91
CA ILE A 707 -18.58 24.84 -13.07
C ILE A 707 -19.14 26.09 -13.77
N SER A 708 -20.45 26.09 -14.02
CA SER A 708 -21.16 27.24 -14.60
C SER A 708 -22.30 27.78 -13.73
N VAL A 709 -22.65 27.10 -12.64
CA VAL A 709 -23.60 27.62 -11.64
C VAL A 709 -23.07 28.93 -11.05
N SER A 710 -23.96 29.90 -10.85
CA SER A 710 -23.58 31.21 -10.30
C SER A 710 -23.12 31.07 -8.85
N LEU A 711 -22.26 32.00 -8.41
CA LEU A 711 -21.98 32.17 -6.99
C LEU A 711 -23.29 32.44 -6.21
N PRO A 712 -23.35 32.06 -4.92
CA PRO A 712 -24.50 32.34 -4.06
C PRO A 712 -24.93 33.81 -4.11
N GLN A 713 -26.23 34.06 -4.05
CA GLN A 713 -26.83 35.38 -4.05
C GLN A 713 -27.56 35.65 -2.74
N LYS A 714 -27.52 36.91 -2.27
CA LYS A 714 -28.28 37.32 -1.10
C LYS A 714 -29.78 37.28 -1.36
N ARG A 715 -30.51 36.67 -0.43
CA ARG A 715 -31.94 36.40 -0.52
C ARG A 715 -32.59 36.55 0.85
N LYS A 716 -33.47 37.54 0.99
CA LYS A 716 -34.15 37.82 2.26
C LYS A 716 -34.99 36.65 2.79
N ASP A 717 -35.52 35.82 1.89
CA ASP A 717 -36.35 34.66 2.21
C ASP A 717 -35.54 33.45 2.73
N LEU A 718 -34.24 33.39 2.45
CA LEU A 718 -33.33 32.34 2.96
C LEU A 718 -32.41 32.84 4.08
N ASP A 719 -31.97 34.10 4.02
CA ASP A 719 -30.92 34.66 4.89
C ASP A 719 -31.46 35.43 6.11
N GLY A 720 -32.77 35.64 6.17
CA GLY A 720 -33.41 36.47 7.19
C GLY A 720 -32.85 37.90 7.18
N ASP A 721 -32.54 38.43 8.36
CA ASP A 721 -31.94 39.77 8.55
C ASP A 721 -30.39 39.73 8.64
N SER A 722 -29.76 38.56 8.47
CA SER A 722 -28.32 38.36 8.68
C SER A 722 -27.53 38.34 7.36
N ASP A 723 -27.03 39.51 6.94
CA ASP A 723 -26.30 39.65 5.67
C ASP A 723 -24.92 38.96 5.62
N GLN A 724 -24.36 38.54 6.77
CA GLN A 724 -22.96 38.15 6.87
C GLN A 724 -22.68 36.69 6.48
N ALA A 725 -23.64 35.78 6.59
CA ALA A 725 -23.43 34.35 6.35
C ALA A 725 -23.14 34.05 4.86
N VAL A 726 -23.93 34.64 3.96
CA VAL A 726 -23.74 34.51 2.51
C VAL A 726 -22.45 35.17 2.05
N ASP A 727 -22.08 36.32 2.62
CA ASP A 727 -20.82 36.98 2.29
C ASP A 727 -19.61 36.12 2.67
N ARG A 728 -19.65 35.44 3.84
CA ARG A 728 -18.61 34.48 4.24
C ARG A 728 -18.53 33.29 3.30
N LEU A 729 -19.67 32.71 2.94
CA LEU A 729 -19.73 31.60 2.00
C LEU A 729 -19.12 31.98 0.64
N ILE A 730 -19.50 33.14 0.08
CA ILE A 730 -18.93 33.66 -1.18
C ILE A 730 -17.41 33.86 -1.06
N ALA A 731 -16.93 34.41 0.06
CA ALA A 731 -15.51 34.65 0.28
C ALA A 731 -14.72 33.33 0.31
N ILE A 732 -15.22 32.33 1.02
CA ILE A 732 -14.61 31.00 1.13
C ILE A 732 -14.58 30.29 -0.23
N ILE A 733 -15.66 30.38 -1.02
CA ILE A 733 -15.72 29.82 -2.38
C ILE A 733 -14.64 30.47 -3.25
N LYS A 734 -14.55 31.80 -3.25
CA LYS A 734 -13.55 32.53 -4.07
C LYS A 734 -12.12 32.19 -3.68
N LEU A 735 -11.83 32.09 -2.37
CA LEU A 735 -10.53 31.66 -1.87
C LEU A 735 -10.19 30.27 -2.41
N THR A 736 -11.16 29.36 -2.37
CA THR A 736 -10.98 27.96 -2.79
C THR A 736 -10.77 27.84 -4.30
N MET A 737 -11.51 28.61 -5.11
CA MET A 737 -11.28 28.68 -6.55
C MET A 737 -9.87 29.20 -6.88
N GLY A 738 -9.42 30.26 -6.18
CA GLY A 738 -8.06 30.79 -6.37
C GLY A 738 -6.97 29.81 -5.96
N MET A 739 -7.16 29.06 -4.86
CA MET A 739 -6.24 27.98 -4.49
C MET A 739 -6.19 26.87 -5.55
N ASP A 740 -7.34 26.48 -6.11
CA ASP A 740 -7.40 25.46 -7.15
C ASP A 740 -6.67 25.90 -8.44
N GLU A 741 -6.83 27.16 -8.85
CA GLU A 741 -6.11 27.73 -9.98
C GLU A 741 -4.58 27.65 -9.78
N ILE A 742 -4.09 28.05 -8.60
CA ILE A 742 -2.65 28.00 -8.25
C ILE A 742 -2.12 26.56 -8.28
N ILE A 743 -2.88 25.61 -7.72
CA ILE A 743 -2.50 24.19 -7.70
C ILE A 743 -2.40 23.66 -9.14
N ASN A 744 -3.37 23.96 -9.99
CA ASN A 744 -3.41 23.47 -11.37
C ASN A 744 -2.34 24.13 -12.27
N GLU A 745 -2.03 25.43 -12.10
CA GLU A 745 -0.94 26.10 -12.82
C GLU A 745 0.43 25.46 -12.51
N GLY A 746 0.65 25.04 -11.27
CA GLY A 746 1.86 24.30 -10.86
C GLY A 746 2.02 22.95 -11.58
N TYR A 747 0.90 22.24 -11.80
CA TYR A 747 0.86 20.97 -12.54
C TYR A 747 1.01 21.16 -14.06
N GLU A 748 0.43 22.20 -14.65
CA GLU A 748 0.58 22.47 -16.10
C GLU A 748 2.01 22.95 -16.46
N ALA A 749 2.66 23.72 -15.59
CA ALA A 749 4.06 24.12 -15.77
C ALA A 749 5.01 22.91 -15.79
N THR A 750 4.70 21.84 -15.06
CA THR A 750 5.46 20.59 -15.08
C THR A 750 5.21 19.76 -16.34
N PHE A 751 3.98 19.80 -16.89
CA PHE A 751 3.60 19.07 -18.11
C PHE A 751 4.10 19.74 -19.40
N SER A 752 4.11 21.07 -19.49
CA SER A 752 4.62 21.80 -20.66
C SER A 752 6.13 21.57 -20.88
N PHE A 753 6.89 21.40 -19.80
CA PHE A 753 8.31 21.02 -19.87
C PHE A 753 8.56 19.61 -20.46
N HIS A 754 7.59 18.71 -20.36
CA HIS A 754 7.71 17.34 -20.88
C HIS A 754 7.35 17.22 -22.37
N HIS A 755 6.48 18.09 -22.89
CA HIS A 755 6.06 18.01 -24.31
C HIS A 755 7.01 18.71 -25.29
N ALA A 756 7.84 19.66 -24.84
CA ALA A 756 8.76 20.41 -25.70
C ALA A 756 10.10 19.72 -26.02
N LYS A 757 10.43 18.57 -25.41
CA LYS A 757 11.73 17.88 -25.58
C LYS A 757 11.79 16.82 -26.71
N LYS A 758 10.82 16.79 -27.63
CA LYS A 758 10.85 15.96 -28.84
C LYS A 758 10.70 16.79 -30.13
N SER A 759 11.61 17.73 -30.38
CA SER A 759 11.84 18.29 -31.73
C SER A 759 13.08 19.20 -31.73
N THR A 760 14.19 18.65 -32.21
CA THR A 760 15.31 19.30 -32.93
C THR A 760 16.11 20.45 -32.31
N VAL A 761 17.43 20.24 -32.32
CA VAL A 761 18.54 21.19 -32.18
C VAL A 761 18.51 22.25 -33.30
N ILE A 762 18.79 23.53 -32.96
CA ILE A 762 19.63 24.55 -33.66
C ILE A 762 19.16 26.00 -33.33
N ASP A 763 20.11 26.77 -32.79
CA ASP A 763 20.34 28.23 -32.80
C ASP A 763 19.36 29.30 -32.24
N ALA A 764 19.87 29.95 -31.17
CA ALA A 764 20.13 31.39 -31.00
C ALA A 764 19.02 32.45 -31.09
N ASN A 765 18.78 33.11 -29.93
CA ASN A 765 18.73 34.56 -29.63
C ASN A 765 17.75 34.80 -28.46
N ILE A 766 18.22 35.10 -27.24
CA ILE A 766 18.55 36.44 -26.69
C ILE A 766 17.37 37.44 -26.73
N GLN A 767 17.02 37.87 -25.51
CA GLN A 767 16.38 39.13 -25.08
C GLN A 767 14.87 39.34 -25.25
N ALA A 768 14.33 39.87 -24.14
CA ALA A 768 13.04 40.53 -23.92
C ALA A 768 11.80 39.63 -23.84
N HIS A 769 11.48 39.18 -22.63
CA HIS A 769 10.39 39.80 -21.85
C HIS A 769 10.41 39.37 -20.39
#